data_AF-A0A8J2UD68-F1
#
_entry.id   AF-A0A8J2UD68-F1
#
_cell.length_a   1.000
_cell.length_b   1.000
_cell.length_c   1.000
_cell.angle_alpha   90.00
_cell.angle_beta   90.00
_cell.angle_gamma   90.00
#
_symmetry.space_group_name_H-M   'P 1'
#
loop_
_entity.id
_entity.type
_entity.pdbx_description
1 polymer ?
#
loop_
_entity_poly.entity_id
_entity_poly.type
_entity_poly.pdbx_seq_one_letter_code
_entity_poly.pdbx_strand_id
1 'polypeptide(L)'
;MNRRKFLLRGSLLTSGFLFWKMTPAAPGPAPAAPETPLSTASADGLYSLFKDPLPIYRPFVRWWWNGDKVERSEISRELRLMKEAGIGGVEINPIKFPPVTDDLGKPSITWLSPEWIDLLQFTLKEAAALGITCDLLVGAGWPFGAESLEGDERSQAMVIATHKLEGPDDYEVSAFDFFKEADPAVTSPFPGRLMELMAVKLAPNPLHNLAAVQDLTGQITDGTLRFRIPRGSYVLFGLVKVKGSMEVINGAPGANGSVLNHYNETAVKKYLHHMSDTIIAQIGPLAGRVRAFFVDSMELEGANWCSDMEVEFKKRRGYDLMPYLPFTLFKTGGMGNILDFDYGTGLSPDLQDIIQRVRYDFDLTKTELVAERFIRPFTEWCRENHVLSRVQAYGRGYHPLEGSFDIDLPECETWVKYGLGHEMTDKDYHTGRAYTMINKYVSSAAHLKGKKHISCEELTNTDMVFNATLEILKTVGDQSIISGVTHPVFHGFNYSPPEAPFPGWVRYGTFINERNNWWPYFKRFTDYKSRLSALFQQGTMFADIAVLPPIADMWSIEGAQNEPFPSLMYPTWLPFVWEAIHRNGSACDYISEQVIRDATMKDGRLFYGPRSYHTLFLVQVERMDPATAEKLSAFITAGGRIFCIGTYPAKSTGLTDAARRDREVADWVEKMRAFPDRFILVPRPDNDFLQWYRHLQEKYALTPYVHIDKPNPFVSQVRYQAGDMEWLFFANSDLENAHVLTILPSAPLAAGRQVWIWDAETGERYHAGDGASPLTLDLATGDSRLVVFQREKKGPGWDPLPATAEKAVTVTGAWTVELHHLDASVKTVTMPALMDMKDDATLAAFSGTAFYRITVNADKDALWQYCNLGKVAGLSGLTVNGVDAGIQWYGRRIYRMGHLLQPGPNTLEVRVVTTMGNYLKTLKDNRVAQKWTNEKRQDQPIQSMGLMGPVTLY
;
A
#
# COMPACT_ATOMS: atom_id res chain seq x y z
N MET A 1 -41.19 1.78 -46.04
CA MET A 1 -41.15 1.03 -47.31
C MET A 1 -40.34 1.83 -48.33
N ASN A 2 -39.11 1.39 -48.62
CA ASN A 2 -38.21 1.95 -49.63
C ASN A 2 -37.75 0.76 -50.49
N ARG A 3 -38.21 0.71 -51.74
CA ARG A 3 -38.20 -0.49 -52.62
C ARG A 3 -36.81 -1.02 -53.00
N ARG A 4 -35.71 -0.32 -52.68
CA ARG A 4 -34.34 -0.78 -52.91
C ARG A 4 -33.62 -1.37 -51.69
N LYS A 5 -34.22 -1.30 -50.48
CA LYS A 5 -33.72 -1.95 -49.26
C LYS A 5 -34.51 -3.21 -48.85
N PHE A 6 -35.57 -3.54 -49.59
CA PHE A 6 -36.43 -4.69 -49.34
C PHE A 6 -35.97 -5.97 -50.09
N LEU A 7 -35.14 -5.83 -51.12
CA LEU A 7 -34.67 -6.95 -51.96
C LEU A 7 -33.35 -7.61 -51.48
N LEU A 8 -32.86 -7.26 -50.29
CA LEU A 8 -31.65 -7.88 -49.71
C LEU A 8 -31.92 -8.69 -48.44
N ARG A 9 -33.18 -8.84 -48.03
CA ARG A 9 -33.54 -9.64 -46.86
C ARG A 9 -34.83 -10.41 -47.09
N GLY A 10 -34.66 -11.70 -47.35
CA GLY A 10 -35.68 -12.72 -47.16
C GLY A 10 -35.96 -13.51 -48.43
N SER A 11 -35.40 -14.72 -48.51
CA SER A 11 -36.14 -15.95 -48.24
C SER A 11 -35.53 -17.12 -49.01
N LEU A 12 -35.09 -18.17 -48.30
CA LEU A 12 -35.68 -19.52 -48.38
C LEU A 12 -34.73 -20.56 -47.80
N LEU A 13 -35.14 -21.06 -46.63
CA LEU A 13 -34.95 -22.44 -46.23
C LEU A 13 -35.30 -23.39 -47.39
N THR A 14 -34.42 -24.34 -47.71
CA THR A 14 -34.67 -25.79 -47.72
C THR A 14 -33.54 -26.55 -48.43
N SER A 15 -33.30 -27.80 -47.98
CA SER A 15 -32.26 -28.78 -48.36
C SER A 15 -30.86 -28.47 -47.79
N GLY A 16 -30.12 -29.39 -47.18
CA GLY A 16 -30.27 -30.81 -46.90
C GLY A 16 -29.10 -31.22 -46.00
N PHE A 17 -29.20 -32.41 -45.44
CA PHE A 17 -28.31 -33.04 -44.47
C PHE A 17 -26.79 -33.03 -44.78
N LEU A 18 -26.02 -33.20 -43.68
CA LEU A 18 -24.74 -33.92 -43.51
C LEU A 18 -23.41 -33.12 -43.40
N PHE A 19 -22.76 -33.37 -42.24
CA PHE A 19 -21.34 -33.23 -41.87
C PHE A 19 -20.68 -31.83 -41.88
N TRP A 20 -20.36 -31.30 -40.68
CA TRP A 20 -18.94 -31.08 -40.28
C TRP A 20 -18.75 -30.66 -38.80
N LYS A 21 -17.78 -31.35 -38.15
CA LYS A 21 -16.86 -31.00 -37.06
C LYS A 21 -17.10 -29.76 -36.18
N MET A 22 -17.00 -30.04 -34.87
CA MET A 22 -16.66 -29.11 -33.78
C MET A 22 -15.44 -28.23 -34.12
N THR A 23 -15.63 -26.92 -34.04
CA THR A 23 -14.57 -25.93 -33.81
C THR A 23 -15.00 -25.07 -32.62
N PRO A 24 -14.12 -24.79 -31.64
CA PRO A 24 -14.46 -23.95 -30.51
C PRO A 24 -14.73 -22.51 -30.98
N ALA A 25 -15.77 -21.89 -30.43
CA ALA A 25 -16.10 -20.50 -30.68
C ALA A 25 -14.96 -19.59 -30.20
N ALA A 26 -14.61 -18.59 -31.00
CA ALA A 26 -13.66 -17.55 -30.62
C ALA A 26 -14.16 -16.79 -29.36
N PRO A 27 -13.26 -16.39 -28.45
CA PRO A 27 -13.64 -15.67 -27.24
C PRO A 27 -14.23 -14.30 -27.61
N GLY A 28 -15.41 -14.00 -27.06
CA GLY A 28 -15.97 -12.65 -27.10
C GLY A 28 -15.15 -11.66 -26.27
N PRO A 29 -15.25 -10.35 -26.53
CA PRO A 29 -14.52 -9.35 -25.77
C PRO A 29 -14.95 -9.39 -24.30
N ALA A 30 -13.98 -9.26 -23.40
CA ALA A 30 -14.21 -9.15 -21.96
C ALA A 30 -15.22 -8.03 -21.65
N PRO A 31 -16.08 -8.17 -20.62
CA PRO A 31 -16.95 -7.09 -20.21
C PRO A 31 -16.09 -5.88 -19.79
N ALA A 32 -16.28 -4.76 -20.47
CA ALA A 32 -15.71 -3.49 -20.05
C ALA A 32 -16.31 -3.10 -18.70
N ALA A 33 -15.50 -2.42 -17.87
CA ALA A 33 -16.00 -1.71 -16.69
C ALA A 33 -17.25 -0.88 -17.08
N PRO A 34 -18.28 -0.80 -16.21
CA PRO A 34 -19.53 -0.14 -16.56
C PRO A 34 -19.29 1.27 -17.12
N GLU A 35 -19.70 1.48 -18.37
CA GLU A 35 -19.53 2.76 -19.06
C GLU A 35 -20.26 3.87 -18.30
N THR A 36 -19.52 4.91 -17.93
CA THR A 36 -20.08 6.08 -17.25
C THR A 36 -20.68 7.04 -18.28
N PRO A 37 -21.99 7.38 -18.23
CA PRO A 37 -22.62 8.26 -19.21
C PRO A 37 -22.47 9.74 -18.83
N LEU A 38 -21.25 10.17 -18.55
CA LEU A 38 -20.88 11.58 -18.47
C LEU A 38 -19.75 11.80 -19.47
N SER A 39 -19.83 12.85 -20.28
CA SER A 39 -18.71 13.27 -21.12
C SER A 39 -17.58 13.82 -20.23
N THR A 40 -16.87 12.92 -19.54
CA THR A 40 -15.61 13.17 -18.79
C THR A 40 -14.48 13.63 -19.71
N ALA A 41 -14.71 13.68 -21.03
CA ALA A 41 -13.83 14.25 -22.02
C ALA A 41 -13.76 15.80 -22.01
N SER A 42 -14.55 16.48 -21.16
CA SER A 42 -14.58 17.95 -21.06
C SER A 42 -14.27 18.43 -19.65
N ALA A 43 -13.75 19.66 -19.53
CA ALA A 43 -13.39 20.24 -18.23
C ALA A 43 -14.56 20.39 -17.26
N ASP A 44 -15.74 20.77 -17.75
CA ASP A 44 -16.93 20.85 -16.92
C ASP A 44 -17.47 19.47 -16.53
N GLY A 45 -17.30 18.46 -17.39
CA GLY A 45 -17.59 17.07 -17.05
C GLY A 45 -16.72 16.54 -15.91
N LEU A 46 -15.41 16.81 -15.97
CA LEU A 46 -14.47 16.47 -14.89
C LEU A 46 -14.78 17.22 -13.60
N TYR A 47 -15.12 18.50 -13.69
CA TYR A 47 -15.49 19.28 -12.51
C TYR A 47 -16.79 18.80 -11.89
N SER A 48 -17.81 18.50 -12.69
CA SER A 48 -19.07 17.94 -12.21
C SER A 48 -18.84 16.61 -11.49
N LEU A 49 -17.99 15.74 -12.02
CA LEU A 49 -17.63 14.48 -11.39
C LEU A 49 -16.83 14.68 -10.10
N PHE A 50 -15.90 15.64 -10.08
CA PHE A 50 -15.15 15.98 -8.87
C PHE A 50 -16.07 16.54 -7.78
N LYS A 51 -16.98 17.45 -8.13
CA LYS A 51 -17.90 18.10 -7.17
C LYS A 51 -18.83 17.07 -6.53
N ASP A 52 -19.44 16.22 -7.37
CA ASP A 52 -20.43 15.21 -6.98
C ASP A 52 -20.03 13.81 -7.49
N PRO A 53 -19.10 13.12 -6.79
CA PRO A 53 -18.61 11.81 -7.20
C PRO A 53 -19.69 10.74 -7.24
N LEU A 54 -19.66 9.90 -8.29
CA LEU A 54 -20.46 8.68 -8.34
C LEU A 54 -20.05 7.70 -7.22
N PRO A 55 -20.97 6.86 -6.73
CA PRO A 55 -20.70 5.92 -5.64
C PRO A 55 -19.48 5.01 -5.85
N ILE A 56 -19.18 4.64 -7.10
CA ILE A 56 -18.03 3.77 -7.42
C ILE A 56 -16.66 4.38 -7.09
N TYR A 57 -16.58 5.72 -7.00
CA TYR A 57 -15.35 6.45 -6.66
C TYR A 57 -15.21 6.69 -5.16
N ARG A 58 -16.23 6.37 -4.35
CA ARG A 58 -16.14 6.52 -2.91
C ARG A 58 -15.21 5.47 -2.31
N PRO A 59 -14.60 5.77 -1.15
CA PRO A 59 -13.81 4.78 -0.42
C PRO A 59 -14.59 3.51 -0.14
N PHE A 60 -13.88 2.38 -0.19
CA PHE A 60 -14.40 1.11 0.29
C PHE A 60 -13.90 0.87 1.71
N VAL A 61 -14.45 -0.14 2.39
CA VAL A 61 -13.93 -0.60 3.67
C VAL A 61 -13.64 -2.09 3.62
N ARG A 62 -12.53 -2.52 4.22
CA ARG A 62 -12.33 -3.92 4.57
C ARG A 62 -13.23 -4.25 5.76
N TRP A 63 -14.25 -5.07 5.52
CA TRP A 63 -15.30 -5.36 6.50
C TRP A 63 -15.05 -6.72 7.14
N TRP A 64 -14.54 -6.69 8.37
CA TRP A 64 -14.12 -7.87 9.11
C TRP A 64 -15.30 -8.64 9.66
N TRP A 65 -15.61 -9.79 9.06
CA TRP A 65 -16.58 -10.75 9.57
C TRP A 65 -15.92 -11.58 10.67
N ASN A 66 -15.88 -11.00 11.87
CA ASN A 66 -15.19 -11.53 13.04
C ASN A 66 -15.73 -12.91 13.44
N GLY A 67 -14.90 -13.94 13.27
CA GLY A 67 -15.21 -15.35 13.52
C GLY A 67 -16.34 -15.91 12.67
N ASP A 68 -16.73 -15.21 11.60
CA ASP A 68 -18.00 -15.42 10.87
C ASP A 68 -19.22 -15.47 11.80
N LYS A 69 -19.18 -14.73 12.92
CA LYS A 69 -20.30 -14.58 13.87
C LYS A 69 -21.19 -13.42 13.42
N VAL A 70 -21.86 -13.60 12.29
CA VAL A 70 -22.63 -12.53 11.63
C VAL A 70 -24.13 -12.84 11.53
N GLU A 71 -24.96 -11.80 11.58
CA GLU A 71 -26.42 -11.89 11.58
C GLU A 71 -27.03 -10.90 10.58
N ARG A 72 -28.14 -11.27 9.94
CA ARG A 72 -28.80 -10.47 8.90
C ARG A 72 -29.19 -9.05 9.35
N SER A 73 -29.72 -8.92 10.57
CA SER A 73 -30.14 -7.63 11.12
C SER A 73 -28.97 -6.66 11.22
N GLU A 74 -27.81 -7.17 11.65
CA GLU A 74 -26.62 -6.35 11.84
C GLU A 74 -25.91 -6.06 10.53
N ILE A 75 -25.84 -7.03 9.61
CA ILE A 75 -25.40 -6.80 8.23
C ILE A 75 -26.18 -5.63 7.60
N SER A 76 -27.52 -5.61 7.71
CA SER A 76 -28.32 -4.51 7.16
C SER A 76 -28.06 -3.18 7.89
N ARG A 77 -27.85 -3.19 9.21
CA ARG A 77 -27.55 -2.00 10.01
C ARG A 77 -26.20 -1.39 9.62
N GLU A 78 -25.13 -2.18 9.61
CA GLU A 78 -23.78 -1.71 9.30
C GLU A 78 -23.67 -1.22 7.86
N LEU A 79 -24.31 -1.89 6.89
CA LEU A 79 -24.36 -1.39 5.51
C LEU A 79 -25.04 -0.01 5.41
N ARG A 80 -26.09 0.25 6.21
CA ARG A 80 -26.74 1.57 6.27
C ARG A 80 -25.83 2.61 6.93
N LEU A 81 -25.15 2.26 8.02
CA LEU A 81 -24.17 3.14 8.66
C LEU A 81 -23.03 3.51 7.69
N MET A 82 -22.48 2.52 6.99
CA MET A 82 -21.46 2.74 5.96
C MET A 82 -21.98 3.65 4.84
N LYS A 83 -23.22 3.43 4.38
CA LYS A 83 -23.84 4.28 3.36
C LYS A 83 -23.95 5.73 3.81
N GLU A 84 -24.44 5.96 5.03
CA GLU A 84 -24.60 7.29 5.63
C GLU A 84 -23.24 7.98 5.82
N ALA A 85 -22.22 7.22 6.21
CA ALA A 85 -20.84 7.67 6.32
C ALA A 85 -20.16 7.96 4.97
N GLY A 86 -20.81 7.68 3.83
CA GLY A 86 -20.28 7.95 2.50
C GLY A 86 -19.33 6.89 1.95
N ILE A 87 -19.42 5.65 2.44
CA ILE A 87 -18.73 4.48 1.89
C ILE A 87 -19.44 3.99 0.62
N GLY A 88 -18.65 3.68 -0.42
CA GLY A 88 -19.15 3.23 -1.73
C GLY A 88 -19.11 1.72 -1.94
N GLY A 89 -18.38 1.00 -1.10
CA GLY A 89 -18.21 -0.44 -1.23
C GLY A 89 -17.64 -1.11 0.00
N VAL A 90 -17.80 -2.42 0.06
CA VAL A 90 -17.27 -3.28 1.12
C VAL A 90 -16.45 -4.40 0.50
N GLU A 91 -15.34 -4.74 1.13
CA GLU A 91 -14.71 -6.03 0.96
C GLU A 91 -15.17 -6.93 2.10
N ILE A 92 -15.90 -7.99 1.76
CA ILE A 92 -16.32 -9.00 2.72
C ILE A 92 -15.11 -9.86 3.06
N ASN A 93 -14.66 -9.80 4.32
CA ASN A 93 -13.42 -10.42 4.76
C ASN A 93 -13.66 -11.29 6.01
N PRO A 94 -13.91 -12.61 5.83
CA PRO A 94 -13.96 -13.58 6.91
C PRO A 94 -12.62 -13.66 7.65
N ILE A 95 -12.64 -13.52 8.98
CA ILE A 95 -11.42 -13.51 9.79
C ILE A 95 -11.65 -14.15 11.15
N LYS A 96 -10.60 -14.71 11.78
CA LYS A 96 -10.64 -15.27 13.13
C LYS A 96 -11.15 -14.26 14.16
N PHE A 97 -12.01 -14.72 15.06
CA PHE A 97 -12.58 -13.91 16.13
C PHE A 97 -11.49 -13.25 17.01
N PRO A 98 -11.65 -11.98 17.45
CA PRO A 98 -10.68 -11.33 18.34
C PRO A 98 -10.53 -12.06 19.69
N PRO A 99 -9.30 -12.30 20.19
CA PRO A 99 -9.07 -13.19 21.34
C PRO A 99 -9.41 -12.61 22.72
N VAL A 100 -9.64 -11.30 22.84
CA VAL A 100 -9.82 -10.60 24.14
C VAL A 100 -11.20 -9.99 24.32
N THR A 101 -12.18 -10.43 23.52
CA THR A 101 -13.56 -9.92 23.56
C THR A 101 -14.55 -11.05 23.81
N ASP A 102 -15.69 -10.71 24.41
CA ASP A 102 -16.80 -11.64 24.61
C ASP A 102 -17.55 -11.83 23.27
N ASP A 103 -17.73 -13.08 22.86
CA ASP A 103 -18.44 -13.44 21.63
C ASP A 103 -19.96 -13.46 21.80
N LEU A 104 -20.44 -13.17 23.01
CA LEU A 104 -21.86 -13.09 23.38
C LEU A 104 -22.58 -14.44 23.19
N GLY A 105 -21.83 -15.55 23.14
CA GLY A 105 -22.36 -16.87 22.81
C GLY A 105 -22.85 -17.01 21.36
N LYS A 106 -22.53 -16.07 20.46
CA LYS A 106 -22.96 -16.13 19.06
C LYS A 106 -22.21 -17.25 18.34
N PRO A 107 -22.88 -18.16 17.60
CA PRO A 107 -22.22 -19.25 16.91
C PRO A 107 -21.40 -18.74 15.73
N SER A 108 -20.26 -19.39 15.47
CA SER A 108 -19.51 -19.18 14.23
C SER A 108 -20.17 -19.95 13.09
N ILE A 109 -20.12 -19.38 11.89
CA ILE A 109 -20.62 -20.01 10.67
C ILE A 109 -19.41 -20.45 9.86
N THR A 110 -19.45 -21.67 9.33
CA THR A 110 -18.33 -22.22 8.54
C THR A 110 -18.32 -21.61 7.14
N TRP A 111 -17.18 -21.09 6.71
CA TRP A 111 -16.97 -20.56 5.37
C TRP A 111 -17.37 -21.59 4.29
N LEU A 112 -18.04 -21.12 3.23
CA LEU A 112 -18.68 -21.92 2.18
C LEU A 112 -19.78 -22.91 2.61
N SER A 113 -20.24 -22.91 3.87
CA SER A 113 -21.44 -23.67 4.23
C SER A 113 -22.69 -23.07 3.54
N PRO A 114 -23.78 -23.84 3.38
CA PRO A 114 -25.02 -23.30 2.84
C PRO A 114 -25.54 -22.07 3.60
N GLU A 115 -25.36 -22.03 4.91
CA GLU A 115 -25.73 -20.91 5.77
C GLU A 115 -24.86 -19.67 5.51
N TRP A 116 -23.55 -19.85 5.33
CA TRP A 116 -22.65 -18.75 4.99
C TRP A 116 -22.98 -18.15 3.62
N ILE A 117 -23.26 -19.00 2.63
CA ILE A 117 -23.61 -18.57 1.27
C ILE A 117 -24.97 -17.86 1.24
N ASP A 118 -25.93 -18.27 2.09
CA ASP A 118 -27.20 -17.59 2.27
C ASP A 118 -27.03 -16.17 2.86
N LEU A 119 -26.12 -15.99 3.82
CA LEU A 119 -25.74 -14.69 4.36
C LEU A 119 -24.97 -13.83 3.35
N LEU A 120 -24.08 -14.43 2.55
CA LEU A 120 -23.45 -13.75 1.43
C LEU A 120 -24.51 -13.26 0.44
N GLN A 121 -25.48 -14.11 0.05
CA GLN A 121 -26.55 -13.71 -0.86
C GLN A 121 -27.36 -12.53 -0.31
N PHE A 122 -27.69 -12.57 0.98
CA PHE A 122 -28.39 -11.48 1.66
C PHE A 122 -27.58 -10.20 1.62
N THR A 123 -26.30 -10.27 1.97
CA THR A 123 -25.37 -9.14 1.97
C THR A 123 -25.27 -8.50 0.58
N LEU A 124 -25.07 -9.31 -0.46
CA LEU A 124 -24.99 -8.83 -1.85
C LEU A 124 -26.29 -8.13 -2.29
N LYS A 125 -27.45 -8.65 -1.88
CA LYS A 125 -28.76 -8.03 -2.19
C LYS A 125 -28.97 -6.71 -1.44
N GLU A 126 -28.68 -6.67 -0.14
CA GLU A 126 -28.79 -5.46 0.68
C GLU A 126 -27.83 -4.37 0.20
N ALA A 127 -26.57 -4.73 -0.08
CA ALA A 127 -25.57 -3.82 -0.61
C ALA A 127 -26.01 -3.25 -1.96
N ALA A 128 -26.48 -4.10 -2.89
CA ALA A 128 -27.00 -3.65 -4.17
C ALA A 128 -28.20 -2.68 -4.01
N ALA A 129 -29.12 -2.95 -3.08
CA ALA A 129 -30.25 -2.07 -2.79
C ALA A 129 -29.82 -0.69 -2.25
N LEU A 130 -28.66 -0.62 -1.58
CA LEU A 130 -28.06 0.63 -1.08
C LEU A 130 -27.09 1.28 -2.09
N GLY A 131 -26.83 0.64 -3.22
CA GLY A 131 -25.81 1.07 -4.19
C GLY A 131 -24.38 0.97 -3.62
N ILE A 132 -24.13 0.00 -2.76
CA ILE A 132 -22.81 -0.38 -2.23
C ILE A 132 -22.26 -1.51 -3.10
N THR A 133 -21.01 -1.36 -3.54
CA THR A 133 -20.30 -2.38 -4.32
C THR A 133 -19.68 -3.42 -3.39
N CYS A 134 -19.68 -4.70 -3.78
CA CYS A 134 -19.05 -5.76 -2.99
C CYS A 134 -17.84 -6.37 -3.71
N ASP A 135 -16.71 -6.40 -3.01
CA ASP A 135 -15.60 -7.30 -3.29
C ASP A 135 -15.61 -8.46 -2.28
N LEU A 136 -15.00 -9.58 -2.64
CA LEU A 136 -14.96 -10.78 -1.78
C LEU A 136 -13.54 -11.31 -1.67
N LEU A 137 -13.07 -11.56 -0.44
CA LEU A 137 -11.80 -12.24 -0.19
C LEU A 137 -11.85 -13.68 -0.73
N VAL A 138 -10.75 -14.14 -1.32
CA VAL A 138 -10.52 -15.56 -1.59
C VAL A 138 -10.17 -16.28 -0.28
N GLY A 139 -11.07 -17.11 0.23
CA GLY A 139 -10.89 -17.80 1.51
C GLY A 139 -11.26 -16.95 2.73
N ALA A 140 -10.49 -17.12 3.80
CA ALA A 140 -10.55 -16.34 5.05
C ALA A 140 -9.12 -16.05 5.50
N GLY A 141 -8.88 -14.96 6.23
CA GLY A 141 -7.51 -14.60 6.66
C GLY A 141 -6.51 -14.51 5.49
N TRP A 142 -5.23 -14.77 5.75
CA TRP A 142 -4.19 -14.74 4.71
C TRP A 142 -2.93 -15.56 5.08
N PRO A 143 -2.08 -15.92 4.10
CA PRO A 143 -2.48 -16.24 2.74
C PRO A 143 -3.54 -17.35 2.76
N PHE A 144 -4.39 -17.43 1.74
CA PHE A 144 -5.56 -18.30 1.79
C PHE A 144 -5.21 -19.80 1.73
N GLY A 145 -6.08 -20.60 2.33
CA GLY A 145 -5.91 -22.04 2.52
C GLY A 145 -7.18 -22.69 3.06
N ALA A 146 -7.11 -23.97 3.40
CA ALA A 146 -8.23 -24.71 3.96
C ALA A 146 -7.79 -25.99 4.69
N GLU A 147 -8.63 -26.47 5.61
CA GLU A 147 -8.49 -27.73 6.34
C GLU A 147 -8.54 -28.94 5.40
N SER A 148 -9.21 -28.81 4.26
CA SER A 148 -9.40 -29.87 3.27
C SER A 148 -8.21 -30.08 2.33
N LEU A 149 -7.15 -29.26 2.41
CA LEU A 149 -5.99 -29.42 1.55
C LEU A 149 -5.20 -30.69 1.92
N GLU A 150 -4.75 -31.44 0.92
CA GLU A 150 -4.05 -32.71 1.10
C GLU A 150 -2.68 -32.74 0.41
N GLY A 151 -1.73 -33.50 0.96
CA GLY A 151 -0.45 -33.80 0.31
C GLY A 151 0.28 -32.56 -0.23
N ASP A 152 0.52 -32.55 -1.53
CA ASP A 152 1.27 -31.49 -2.24
C ASP A 152 0.40 -30.26 -2.61
N GLU A 153 -0.89 -30.25 -2.23
CA GLU A 153 -1.75 -29.05 -2.27
C GLU A 153 -1.39 -28.06 -1.15
N ARG A 154 -0.70 -28.53 -0.10
CA ARG A 154 -0.24 -27.70 1.03
C ARG A 154 1.09 -27.02 0.70
N SER A 155 1.26 -25.79 1.16
CA SER A 155 2.48 -24.99 0.96
C SER A 155 3.75 -25.77 1.34
N GLN A 156 4.84 -25.56 0.60
CA GLN A 156 6.10 -26.26 0.86
C GLN A 156 7.26 -25.28 1.02
N ALA A 157 8.13 -25.60 1.98
CA ALA A 157 9.33 -24.85 2.29
C ALA A 157 10.55 -25.78 2.28
N MET A 158 11.67 -25.29 1.79
CA MET A 158 13.00 -25.84 1.98
C MET A 158 13.74 -24.93 2.96
N VAL A 159 14.10 -25.50 4.10
CA VAL A 159 14.78 -24.82 5.22
C VAL A 159 16.11 -25.52 5.53
N ILE A 160 16.95 -24.87 6.32
CA ILE A 160 18.33 -25.29 6.55
C ILE A 160 18.65 -25.39 8.04
N ALA A 161 19.24 -26.53 8.43
CA ALA A 161 19.92 -26.76 9.71
C ALA A 161 21.44 -26.72 9.53
N THR A 162 22.16 -26.30 10.57
CA THR A 162 23.61 -26.10 10.59
C THR A 162 24.24 -26.41 11.94
N HIS A 163 25.11 -27.43 11.99
CA HIS A 163 25.92 -27.73 13.17
C HIS A 163 27.37 -27.32 12.90
N LYS A 164 27.92 -26.41 13.74
CA LYS A 164 29.35 -26.05 13.70
C LYS A 164 30.14 -27.11 14.47
N LEU A 165 31.13 -27.72 13.84
CA LEU A 165 31.84 -28.91 14.31
C LEU A 165 33.36 -28.70 14.28
N GLU A 166 34.06 -29.29 15.23
CA GLU A 166 35.53 -29.34 15.29
C GLU A 166 35.98 -30.79 15.34
N GLY A 167 36.94 -31.15 14.49
CA GLY A 167 37.49 -32.50 14.44
C GLY A 167 39.00 -32.57 14.66
N PRO A 168 39.55 -33.78 14.82
CA PRO A 168 38.87 -35.05 14.60
C PRO A 168 38.07 -35.53 15.82
N ASP A 169 36.79 -35.84 15.63
CA ASP A 169 35.90 -36.39 16.67
C ASP A 169 34.84 -37.31 16.04
N ASP A 170 34.27 -38.25 16.79
CA ASP A 170 33.16 -39.07 16.32
C ASP A 170 31.84 -38.34 16.64
N TYR A 171 31.01 -38.13 15.62
CA TYR A 171 29.79 -37.32 15.74
C TYR A 171 28.54 -38.11 15.40
N GLU A 172 27.50 -37.88 16.19
CA GLU A 172 26.19 -38.51 16.06
C GLU A 172 25.11 -37.43 16.12
N VAL A 173 24.17 -37.48 15.18
CA VAL A 173 23.03 -36.57 15.13
C VAL A 173 21.83 -37.29 14.54
N SER A 174 20.65 -37.08 15.11
CA SER A 174 19.40 -37.63 14.58
C SER A 174 18.80 -36.72 13.51
N ALA A 175 17.98 -37.29 12.62
CA ALA A 175 17.16 -36.53 11.69
C ALA A 175 16.26 -35.52 12.43
N PHE A 176 15.78 -35.88 13.62
CA PHE A 176 14.95 -35.02 14.45
C PHE A 176 15.71 -33.77 14.94
N ASP A 177 17.00 -33.88 15.23
CA ASP A 177 17.80 -32.72 15.63
C ASP A 177 17.92 -31.71 14.48
N PHE A 178 18.11 -32.18 13.24
CA PHE A 178 18.04 -31.31 12.06
C PHE A 178 16.66 -30.66 11.90
N PHE A 179 15.58 -31.41 12.11
CA PHE A 179 14.22 -30.86 12.03
C PHE A 179 14.00 -29.74 13.05
N LYS A 180 14.42 -29.97 14.30
CA LYS A 180 14.30 -28.99 15.38
C LYS A 180 15.10 -27.72 15.09
N GLU A 181 16.30 -27.83 14.53
CA GLU A 181 17.12 -26.67 14.22
C GLU A 181 16.64 -25.91 12.98
N ALA A 182 16.09 -26.61 11.98
CA ALA A 182 15.61 -26.02 10.73
C ALA A 182 14.18 -25.45 10.81
N ASP A 183 13.41 -25.79 11.86
CA ASP A 183 12.01 -25.39 12.01
C ASP A 183 11.84 -23.86 11.93
N PRO A 184 11.18 -23.32 10.88
CA PRO A 184 11.10 -21.89 10.69
C PRO A 184 10.17 -21.25 11.72
N ALA A 185 10.56 -20.07 12.22
CA ALA A 185 9.79 -19.31 13.21
C ALA A 185 8.64 -18.51 12.54
N VAL A 186 7.77 -19.21 11.83
CA VAL A 186 6.58 -18.65 11.17
C VAL A 186 5.53 -18.20 12.20
N THR A 187 4.69 -17.24 11.83
CA THR A 187 3.66 -16.63 12.69
C THR A 187 2.57 -17.63 13.08
N SER A 188 2.12 -18.47 12.14
CA SER A 188 1.07 -19.47 12.37
C SER A 188 1.53 -20.84 11.84
N PRO A 189 2.36 -21.58 12.60
CA PRO A 189 2.84 -22.90 12.17
C PRO A 189 1.67 -23.89 12.11
N PHE A 190 1.56 -24.63 11.00
CA PHE A 190 0.52 -25.66 10.88
C PHE A 190 0.89 -26.87 11.74
N PRO A 191 0.03 -27.31 12.68
CA PRO A 191 0.32 -28.45 13.55
C PRO A 191 0.56 -29.77 12.78
N GLY A 192 -0.05 -29.92 11.60
CA GLY A 192 0.06 -31.11 10.75
C GLY A 192 1.23 -31.09 9.76
N ARG A 193 2.23 -30.23 9.97
CA ARG A 193 3.40 -30.14 9.10
C ARG A 193 4.25 -31.41 9.12
N LEU A 194 4.77 -31.79 7.97
CA LEU A 194 5.66 -32.95 7.80
C LEU A 194 7.05 -32.48 7.38
N MET A 195 8.09 -33.02 8.02
CA MET A 195 9.48 -32.69 7.73
C MET A 195 10.22 -33.89 7.14
N GLU A 196 11.02 -33.64 6.10
CA GLU A 196 11.79 -34.63 5.37
C GLU A 196 13.22 -34.11 5.18
N LEU A 197 14.21 -34.92 5.57
CA LEU A 197 15.63 -34.58 5.40
C LEU A 197 16.06 -34.93 3.97
N MET A 198 16.27 -33.90 3.15
CA MET A 198 16.51 -34.02 1.71
C MET A 198 17.99 -34.24 1.38
N ALA A 199 18.88 -33.59 2.12
CA ALA A 199 20.32 -33.75 1.94
C ALA A 199 21.08 -33.42 3.22
N VAL A 200 22.22 -34.08 3.41
CA VAL A 200 23.19 -33.73 4.47
C VAL A 200 24.57 -33.55 3.85
N LYS A 201 25.17 -32.37 4.08
CA LYS A 201 26.46 -31.98 3.50
C LYS A 201 27.42 -31.51 4.59
N LEU A 202 28.65 -32.00 4.56
CA LEU A 202 29.72 -31.51 5.45
C LEU A 202 30.67 -30.62 4.64
N ALA A 203 30.83 -29.36 5.07
CA ALA A 203 31.71 -28.40 4.41
C ALA A 203 32.80 -27.91 5.38
N PRO A 204 34.07 -27.76 4.93
CA PRO A 204 35.09 -27.04 5.68
C PRO A 204 34.67 -25.61 6.03
N ASN A 205 35.22 -25.07 7.11
CA ASN A 205 35.06 -23.68 7.51
C ASN A 205 36.44 -23.00 7.67
N PRO A 206 36.85 -22.10 6.76
CA PRO A 206 36.11 -21.59 5.59
C PRO A 206 36.08 -22.56 4.40
N LEU A 207 35.12 -22.35 3.49
CA LEU A 207 34.95 -23.09 2.24
C LEU A 207 35.48 -22.31 1.03
N HIS A 208 36.45 -22.91 0.32
CA HIS A 208 37.06 -22.31 -0.86
C HIS A 208 36.48 -22.81 -2.19
N ASN A 209 36.01 -24.05 -2.25
CA ASN A 209 35.41 -24.64 -3.45
C ASN A 209 34.45 -25.76 -3.09
N LEU A 210 33.45 -26.01 -3.94
CA LEU A 210 32.41 -27.02 -3.68
C LEU A 210 32.92 -28.47 -3.75
N ALA A 211 34.08 -28.72 -4.38
CA ALA A 211 34.65 -30.07 -4.44
C ALA A 211 35.13 -30.57 -3.07
N ALA A 212 35.35 -29.66 -2.10
CA ALA A 212 35.66 -29.99 -0.72
C ALA A 212 34.43 -30.37 0.13
N VAL A 213 33.21 -30.21 -0.40
CA VAL A 213 31.97 -30.56 0.30
C VAL A 213 31.72 -32.06 0.19
N GLN A 214 31.52 -32.71 1.33
CA GLN A 214 31.22 -34.14 1.40
C GLN A 214 29.71 -34.35 1.48
N ASP A 215 29.19 -35.26 0.64
CA ASP A 215 27.80 -35.68 0.71
C ASP A 215 27.63 -36.85 1.68
N LEU A 216 26.92 -36.61 2.77
CA LEU A 216 26.63 -37.60 3.80
C LEU A 216 25.18 -38.09 3.75
N THR A 217 24.39 -37.67 2.76
CA THR A 217 22.95 -37.98 2.67
C THR A 217 22.68 -39.48 2.71
N GLY A 218 23.46 -40.27 1.96
CA GLY A 218 23.33 -41.73 1.91
C GLY A 218 23.84 -42.48 3.14
N GLN A 219 24.37 -41.79 4.16
CA GLN A 219 24.95 -42.38 5.37
C GLN A 219 23.98 -42.37 6.57
N ILE A 220 22.75 -41.90 6.38
CA ILE A 220 21.73 -41.93 7.42
C ILE A 220 21.16 -43.34 7.52
N THR A 221 21.30 -43.95 8.69
CA THR A 221 20.76 -45.29 9.01
C THR A 221 19.87 -45.19 10.24
N ASP A 222 18.66 -45.77 10.17
CA ASP A 222 17.67 -45.70 11.25
C ASP A 222 17.39 -44.26 11.74
N GLY A 223 17.37 -43.30 10.79
CA GLY A 223 17.14 -41.88 11.07
C GLY A 223 18.28 -41.18 11.81
N THR A 224 19.46 -41.80 11.91
CA THR A 224 20.64 -41.22 12.58
C THR A 224 21.83 -41.18 11.63
N LEU A 225 22.57 -40.07 11.64
CA LEU A 225 23.87 -39.95 10.97
C LEU A 225 24.99 -40.19 11.98
N ARG A 226 25.90 -41.10 11.65
CA ARG A 226 27.11 -41.38 12.42
C ARG A 226 28.32 -41.28 11.49
N PHE A 227 29.24 -40.38 11.77
CA PHE A 227 30.47 -40.24 10.99
C PHE A 227 31.60 -39.68 11.85
N ARG A 228 32.83 -39.83 11.36
CA ARG A 228 34.00 -39.21 11.98
C ARG A 228 34.29 -37.88 11.32
N ILE A 229 34.27 -36.80 12.09
CA ILE A 229 34.64 -35.47 11.62
C ILE A 229 36.14 -35.49 11.28
N PRO A 230 36.56 -35.05 10.08
CA PRO A 230 37.98 -34.92 9.77
C PRO A 230 38.66 -33.84 10.62
N ARG A 231 39.99 -33.79 10.64
CA ARG A 231 40.71 -32.73 11.37
C ARG A 231 40.36 -31.33 10.81
N GLY A 232 40.05 -30.38 11.70
CA GLY A 232 39.75 -28.98 11.37
C GLY A 232 38.32 -28.56 11.71
N SER A 233 37.96 -27.34 11.30
CA SER A 233 36.63 -26.74 11.52
C SER A 233 35.71 -27.02 10.33
N TYR A 234 34.48 -27.45 10.62
CA TYR A 234 33.48 -27.81 9.63
C TYR A 234 32.10 -27.27 10.01
N VAL A 235 31.22 -27.16 9.00
CA VAL A 235 29.79 -26.96 9.20
C VAL A 235 29.05 -28.12 8.53
N LEU A 236 28.20 -28.79 9.30
CA LEU A 236 27.29 -29.83 8.81
C LEU A 236 25.93 -29.19 8.50
N PHE A 237 25.55 -29.23 7.23
CA PHE A 237 24.31 -28.68 6.70
C PHE A 237 23.27 -29.78 6.52
N GLY A 238 22.04 -29.55 6.99
CA GLY A 238 20.88 -30.40 6.73
C GLY A 238 19.80 -29.63 5.98
N LEU A 239 19.52 -30.01 4.73
CA LEU A 239 18.40 -29.47 3.95
C LEU A 239 17.11 -30.20 4.33
N VAL A 240 16.16 -29.49 4.90
CA VAL A 240 14.89 -30.05 5.38
C VAL A 240 13.74 -29.47 4.56
N LYS A 241 12.97 -30.35 3.93
CA LYS A 241 11.71 -30.00 3.29
C LYS A 241 10.59 -30.07 4.32
N VAL A 242 9.79 -29.00 4.40
CA VAL A 242 8.59 -28.90 5.23
C VAL A 242 7.36 -28.86 4.31
N LYS A 243 6.42 -29.78 4.49
CA LYS A 243 5.12 -29.78 3.82
C LYS A 243 4.04 -29.28 4.78
N GLY A 244 3.22 -28.33 4.30
CA GLY A 244 2.28 -27.58 5.12
C GLY A 244 3.01 -26.78 6.19
N SER A 245 3.91 -25.86 5.81
CA SER A 245 4.76 -25.13 6.77
C SER A 245 3.96 -24.26 7.74
N MET A 246 2.85 -23.70 7.26
CA MET A 246 2.01 -22.76 8.00
C MET A 246 0.52 -23.01 7.74
N GLU A 247 -0.29 -22.59 8.70
CA GLU A 247 -1.74 -22.47 8.58
C GLU A 247 -2.11 -21.02 8.26
N VAL A 248 -3.33 -20.83 7.78
CA VAL A 248 -3.86 -19.51 7.42
C VAL A 248 -3.80 -18.59 8.65
N ILE A 249 -3.12 -17.45 8.52
CA ILE A 249 -3.06 -16.44 9.57
C ILE A 249 -4.46 -15.89 9.75
N ASN A 250 -4.97 -16.05 10.97
CA ASN A 250 -6.31 -15.62 11.33
C ASN A 250 -7.44 -16.21 10.47
N GLY A 251 -7.30 -17.45 10.00
CA GLY A 251 -8.37 -18.13 9.29
C GLY A 251 -9.66 -18.27 10.12
N ALA A 252 -10.81 -18.09 9.46
CA ALA A 252 -12.13 -18.39 10.01
C ALA A 252 -12.48 -19.88 9.78
N PRO A 253 -13.44 -20.46 10.52
CA PRO A 253 -13.81 -21.88 10.37
C PRO A 253 -14.13 -22.25 8.92
N GLY A 254 -13.61 -23.37 8.42
CA GLY A 254 -13.76 -23.80 7.02
C GLY A 254 -12.64 -23.32 6.09
N ALA A 255 -11.84 -22.34 6.53
CA ALA A 255 -10.65 -21.83 5.85
C ALA A 255 -9.52 -21.49 6.84
N ASN A 256 -9.37 -22.27 7.92
CA ASN A 256 -8.33 -22.07 8.95
C ASN A 256 -7.26 -23.17 8.99
N GLY A 257 -7.20 -24.01 7.97
CA GLY A 257 -6.18 -25.07 7.83
C GLY A 257 -4.86 -24.61 7.17
N SER A 258 -4.17 -25.54 6.53
CA SER A 258 -2.87 -25.27 5.88
C SER A 258 -3.01 -24.26 4.74
N VAL A 259 -2.00 -23.42 4.55
CA VAL A 259 -1.91 -22.51 3.41
C VAL A 259 -1.76 -23.28 2.10
N LEU A 260 -2.41 -22.80 1.04
CA LEU A 260 -2.34 -23.38 -0.30
C LEU A 260 -0.93 -23.33 -0.89
N ASN A 261 -0.56 -24.36 -1.66
CA ASN A 261 0.65 -24.36 -2.46
C ASN A 261 0.49 -23.52 -3.74
N HIS A 262 0.91 -22.26 -3.68
CA HIS A 262 0.86 -21.33 -4.81
C HIS A 262 1.83 -21.68 -5.96
N TYR A 263 2.74 -22.65 -5.76
CA TYR A 263 3.60 -23.19 -6.81
C TYR A 263 2.99 -24.40 -7.53
N ASN A 264 1.75 -24.78 -7.19
CA ASN A 264 1.05 -25.93 -7.77
C ASN A 264 -0.23 -25.47 -8.48
N GLU A 265 -0.15 -25.31 -9.81
CA GLU A 265 -1.25 -24.81 -10.65
C GLU A 265 -2.55 -25.63 -10.49
N THR A 266 -2.42 -26.95 -10.42
CA THR A 266 -3.57 -27.85 -10.25
C THR A 266 -4.27 -27.62 -8.91
N ALA A 267 -3.50 -27.44 -7.83
CA ALA A 267 -4.05 -27.14 -6.51
C ALA A 267 -4.73 -25.77 -6.49
N VAL A 268 -4.11 -24.75 -7.10
CA VAL A 268 -4.69 -23.40 -7.24
C VAL A 268 -6.03 -23.44 -7.97
N LYS A 269 -6.07 -24.04 -9.17
CA LYS A 269 -7.31 -24.15 -9.94
C LYS A 269 -8.39 -24.92 -9.18
N LYS A 270 -8.04 -26.05 -8.55
CA LYS A 270 -8.97 -26.84 -7.74
C LYS A 270 -9.59 -26.01 -6.61
N TYR A 271 -8.78 -25.25 -5.86
CA TYR A 271 -9.27 -24.41 -4.75
C TYR A 271 -10.22 -23.31 -5.26
N LEU A 272 -9.80 -22.57 -6.29
CA LEU A 272 -10.57 -21.46 -6.84
C LEU A 272 -11.91 -21.92 -7.43
N HIS A 273 -11.92 -23.01 -8.21
CA HIS A 273 -13.16 -23.58 -8.75
C HIS A 273 -14.05 -24.14 -7.64
N HIS A 274 -13.50 -24.79 -6.62
CA HIS A 274 -14.32 -25.23 -5.48
C HIS A 274 -15.07 -24.07 -4.83
N MET A 275 -14.39 -22.92 -4.63
CA MET A 275 -15.02 -21.72 -4.10
C MET A 275 -16.12 -21.18 -5.04
N SER A 276 -15.81 -20.91 -6.31
CA SER A 276 -16.80 -20.33 -7.23
C SER A 276 -17.99 -21.27 -7.46
N ASP A 277 -17.73 -22.55 -7.68
CA ASP A 277 -18.76 -23.52 -8.07
C ASP A 277 -19.74 -23.75 -6.92
N THR A 278 -19.24 -23.79 -5.67
CA THR A 278 -20.06 -23.94 -4.47
C THR A 278 -20.98 -22.73 -4.28
N ILE A 279 -20.45 -21.51 -4.44
CA ILE A 279 -21.26 -20.29 -4.34
C ILE A 279 -22.29 -20.24 -5.48
N ILE A 280 -21.86 -20.46 -6.72
CA ILE A 280 -22.71 -20.37 -7.92
C ILE A 280 -23.84 -21.40 -7.88
N ALA A 281 -23.59 -22.62 -7.40
CA ALA A 281 -24.60 -23.65 -7.27
C ALA A 281 -25.80 -23.20 -6.42
N GLN A 282 -25.60 -22.33 -5.44
CA GLN A 282 -26.66 -21.87 -4.54
C GLN A 282 -27.25 -20.51 -4.92
N ILE A 283 -26.45 -19.56 -5.42
CA ILE A 283 -26.91 -18.17 -5.63
C ILE A 283 -26.88 -17.71 -7.10
N GLY A 284 -26.43 -18.58 -8.01
CA GLY A 284 -26.25 -18.29 -9.43
C GLY A 284 -24.97 -17.52 -9.74
N PRO A 285 -24.81 -17.01 -10.97
CA PRO A 285 -23.59 -16.35 -11.42
C PRO A 285 -23.17 -15.17 -10.54
N LEU A 286 -21.85 -15.02 -10.37
CA LEU A 286 -21.22 -13.94 -9.59
C LEU A 286 -21.24 -12.59 -10.33
N ALA A 287 -21.27 -12.63 -11.66
CA ALA A 287 -21.29 -11.47 -12.54
C ALA A 287 -22.39 -10.47 -12.13
N GLY A 288 -21.99 -9.21 -11.91
CA GLY A 288 -22.90 -8.13 -11.48
C GLY A 288 -23.32 -8.17 -10.01
N ARG A 289 -22.87 -9.16 -9.23
CA ARG A 289 -23.08 -9.24 -7.77
C ARG A 289 -21.80 -8.94 -6.99
N VAL A 290 -20.68 -9.52 -7.44
CA VAL A 290 -19.33 -9.28 -6.91
C VAL A 290 -18.55 -8.52 -7.97
N ARG A 291 -17.90 -7.42 -7.60
CA ARG A 291 -17.04 -6.65 -8.51
C ARG A 291 -15.69 -7.33 -8.69
N ALA A 292 -15.03 -7.68 -7.59
CA ALA A 292 -13.71 -8.28 -7.62
C ALA A 292 -13.54 -9.40 -6.58
N PHE A 293 -12.70 -10.38 -6.91
CA PHE A 293 -12.08 -11.23 -5.91
C PHE A 293 -10.78 -10.61 -5.42
N PHE A 294 -10.61 -10.57 -4.12
CA PHE A 294 -9.44 -10.02 -3.46
C PHE A 294 -8.52 -11.13 -2.93
N VAL A 295 -7.23 -10.98 -3.20
CA VAL A 295 -6.15 -11.75 -2.57
C VAL A 295 -5.28 -10.76 -1.80
N ASP A 296 -5.22 -10.95 -0.49
CA ASP A 296 -4.40 -10.17 0.45
C ASP A 296 -2.90 -10.38 0.19
N SER A 297 -2.07 -9.63 0.91
CA SER A 297 -0.61 -9.70 0.85
C SER A 297 -0.12 -11.13 1.08
N MET A 298 0.82 -11.57 0.23
CA MET A 298 1.28 -12.96 0.19
C MET A 298 2.40 -13.19 1.20
N GLU A 299 2.02 -13.24 2.48
CA GLU A 299 2.86 -13.61 3.62
C GLU A 299 3.10 -15.12 3.66
N LEU A 300 3.81 -15.67 2.67
CA LEU A 300 4.05 -17.11 2.57
C LEU A 300 5.10 -17.66 3.56
N GLU A 301 5.64 -16.81 4.45
CA GLU A 301 6.53 -17.10 5.59
C GLU A 301 7.50 -18.28 5.40
N GLY A 302 8.21 -18.32 4.26
CA GLY A 302 9.21 -19.35 3.97
C GLY A 302 8.83 -20.36 2.89
N ALA A 303 7.61 -20.29 2.31
CA ALA A 303 7.27 -21.11 1.15
C ALA A 303 8.15 -20.74 -0.05
N ASN A 304 9.04 -21.65 -0.43
CA ASN A 304 10.06 -21.44 -1.45
C ASN A 304 10.28 -22.72 -2.29
N TRP A 305 9.42 -23.73 -2.13
CA TRP A 305 9.61 -25.06 -2.72
C TRP A 305 8.33 -25.62 -3.31
N CYS A 306 8.48 -26.58 -4.22
CA CYS A 306 7.43 -27.44 -4.76
C CYS A 306 8.02 -28.79 -5.18
N SER A 307 7.17 -29.77 -5.50
CA SER A 307 7.61 -31.15 -5.78
C SER A 307 8.52 -31.27 -7.01
N ASP A 308 8.40 -30.37 -7.99
CA ASP A 308 9.16 -30.36 -9.23
C ASP A 308 10.18 -29.21 -9.33
N MET A 309 10.50 -28.54 -8.21
CA MET A 309 11.40 -27.38 -8.19
C MET A 309 12.77 -27.66 -8.84
N GLU A 310 13.39 -28.81 -8.55
CA GLU A 310 14.70 -29.18 -9.12
C GLU A 310 14.64 -29.33 -10.64
N VAL A 311 13.56 -29.94 -11.14
CA VAL A 311 13.33 -30.16 -12.57
C VAL A 311 13.13 -28.84 -13.29
N GLU A 312 12.26 -27.97 -12.75
CA GLU A 312 11.98 -26.66 -13.34
C GLU A 312 13.19 -25.74 -13.27
N PHE A 313 13.93 -25.73 -12.16
CA PHE A 313 15.17 -24.97 -12.05
C PHE A 313 16.18 -25.40 -13.11
N LYS A 314 16.46 -26.70 -13.23
CA LYS A 314 17.44 -27.21 -14.21
C LYS A 314 17.03 -26.89 -15.63
N LYS A 315 15.75 -27.06 -15.96
CA LYS A 315 15.18 -26.73 -17.28
C LYS A 315 15.35 -25.25 -17.63
N ARG A 316 15.19 -24.35 -16.65
CA ARG A 316 15.18 -22.90 -16.84
C ARG A 316 16.56 -22.27 -16.77
N ARG A 317 17.46 -22.80 -15.95
CA ARG A 317 18.77 -22.21 -15.64
C ARG A 317 19.94 -22.99 -16.27
N GLY A 318 19.74 -24.27 -16.58
CA GLY A 318 20.71 -25.11 -17.30
C GLY A 318 21.68 -25.90 -16.43
N TYR A 319 21.51 -25.90 -15.10
CA TYR A 319 22.38 -26.62 -14.15
C TYR A 319 21.61 -27.11 -12.91
N ASP A 320 22.23 -28.00 -12.13
CA ASP A 320 21.62 -28.59 -10.93
C ASP A 320 21.67 -27.65 -9.72
N LEU A 321 20.53 -27.43 -9.05
CA LEU A 321 20.42 -26.55 -7.88
C LEU A 321 21.03 -27.16 -6.61
N MET A 322 20.80 -28.45 -6.38
CA MET A 322 21.06 -29.13 -5.09
C MET A 322 22.50 -29.02 -4.56
N PRO A 323 23.57 -29.01 -5.39
CA PRO A 323 24.93 -28.80 -4.90
C PRO A 323 25.15 -27.43 -4.24
N TYR A 324 24.37 -26.42 -4.62
CA TYR A 324 24.53 -25.03 -4.19
C TYR A 324 23.52 -24.64 -3.09
N LEU A 325 22.35 -25.28 -3.08
CA LEU A 325 21.20 -24.92 -2.25
C LEU A 325 21.52 -24.69 -0.75
N PRO A 326 22.37 -25.50 -0.07
CA PRO A 326 22.71 -25.26 1.34
C PRO A 326 23.32 -23.89 1.63
N PHE A 327 23.98 -23.30 0.63
CA PHE A 327 24.71 -22.04 0.73
C PHE A 327 23.90 -20.84 0.19
N THR A 328 22.82 -21.10 -0.57
CA THR A 328 21.98 -20.03 -1.16
C THR A 328 20.83 -19.60 -0.27
N LEU A 329 20.37 -20.48 0.63
CA LEU A 329 19.25 -20.24 1.54
C LEU A 329 19.60 -19.27 2.69
N PHE A 330 18.59 -18.90 3.46
CA PHE A 330 18.70 -18.14 4.70
C PHE A 330 17.82 -18.76 5.79
N LYS A 331 18.19 -18.56 7.06
CA LYS A 331 17.29 -18.88 8.17
C LYS A 331 16.15 -17.86 8.21
N THR A 332 14.92 -18.35 8.12
CA THR A 332 13.71 -17.55 7.88
C THR A 332 12.81 -17.51 9.12
N GLY A 333 12.21 -16.36 9.40
CA GLY A 333 11.24 -16.13 10.49
C GLY A 333 9.92 -15.52 10.00
N GLY A 334 9.16 -14.93 10.94
CA GLY A 334 7.86 -14.30 10.66
C GLY A 334 7.90 -13.24 9.56
N MET A 335 6.81 -13.16 8.78
CA MET A 335 6.69 -12.45 7.50
C MET A 335 7.70 -12.91 6.43
N GLY A 336 8.46 -13.98 6.67
CA GLY A 336 9.56 -14.40 5.81
C GLY A 336 10.89 -13.69 6.08
N ASN A 337 10.99 -12.84 7.11
CA ASN A 337 12.21 -12.09 7.39
C ASN A 337 13.42 -13.00 7.65
N ILE A 338 14.60 -12.53 7.26
CA ILE A 338 15.86 -13.25 7.51
C ILE A 338 16.25 -13.06 8.98
N LEU A 339 16.49 -14.17 9.66
CA LEU A 339 16.90 -14.19 11.08
C LEU A 339 18.42 -14.17 11.25
N ASP A 340 19.15 -14.79 10.31
CA ASP A 340 20.60 -14.94 10.39
C ASP A 340 21.22 -15.00 8.99
N PHE A 341 22.18 -14.10 8.75
CA PHE A 341 22.97 -14.03 7.52
C PHE A 341 24.30 -14.80 7.63
N ASP A 342 24.74 -15.17 8.85
CA ASP A 342 26.04 -15.79 9.15
C ASP A 342 25.87 -17.16 9.86
N TYR A 343 24.91 -17.94 9.38
CA TYR A 343 24.60 -19.26 9.94
C TYR A 343 25.56 -20.36 9.46
N GLY A 344 26.26 -20.14 8.34
CA GLY A 344 26.99 -21.16 7.58
C GLY A 344 28.52 -21.14 7.73
N THR A 345 29.20 -21.55 6.66
CA THR A 345 30.65 -21.54 6.50
C THR A 345 31.08 -20.24 5.81
N GLY A 346 32.23 -19.68 6.20
CA GLY A 346 32.81 -18.54 5.50
C GLY A 346 33.18 -18.90 4.07
N LEU A 347 32.72 -18.13 3.07
CA LEU A 347 32.97 -18.41 1.66
C LEU A 347 34.13 -17.56 1.11
N SER A 348 34.99 -18.17 0.30
CA SER A 348 35.97 -17.40 -0.48
C SER A 348 35.27 -16.44 -1.46
N PRO A 349 35.88 -15.31 -1.87
CA PRO A 349 35.25 -14.34 -2.75
C PRO A 349 34.68 -14.91 -4.06
N ASP A 350 35.43 -15.82 -4.71
CA ASP A 350 34.98 -16.44 -5.97
C ASP A 350 33.76 -17.34 -5.75
N LEU A 351 33.76 -18.11 -4.65
CA LEU A 351 32.62 -18.95 -4.29
C LEU A 351 31.41 -18.12 -3.86
N GLN A 352 31.63 -17.02 -3.13
CA GLN A 352 30.57 -16.09 -2.77
C GLN A 352 29.87 -15.53 -4.02
N ASP A 353 30.62 -15.13 -5.05
CA ASP A 353 30.03 -14.64 -6.31
C ASP A 353 29.19 -15.72 -7.01
N ILE A 354 29.68 -16.96 -7.04
CA ILE A 354 28.92 -18.12 -7.56
C ILE A 354 27.61 -18.30 -6.78
N ILE A 355 27.65 -18.33 -5.44
CA ILE A 355 26.46 -18.51 -4.61
C ILE A 355 25.47 -17.37 -4.77
N GLN A 356 25.94 -16.12 -4.88
CA GLN A 356 25.08 -14.96 -5.15
C GLN A 356 24.36 -15.06 -6.50
N ARG A 357 25.02 -15.58 -7.53
CA ARG A 357 24.40 -15.83 -8.85
C ARG A 357 23.35 -16.93 -8.80
N VAL A 358 23.65 -18.04 -8.10
CA VAL A 358 22.68 -19.12 -7.92
C VAL A 358 21.48 -18.66 -7.11
N ARG A 359 21.69 -17.82 -6.08
CA ARG A 359 20.60 -17.24 -5.28
C ARG A 359 19.65 -16.40 -6.14
N TYR A 360 20.19 -15.55 -7.01
CA TYR A 360 19.40 -14.83 -8.01
C TYR A 360 18.60 -15.79 -8.91
N ASP A 361 19.24 -16.82 -9.46
CA ASP A 361 18.58 -17.79 -10.33
C ASP A 361 17.46 -18.55 -9.61
N PHE A 362 17.60 -18.79 -8.30
CA PHE A 362 16.58 -19.42 -7.47
C PHE A 362 15.39 -18.49 -7.20
N ASP A 363 15.63 -17.23 -6.83
CA ASP A 363 14.57 -16.23 -6.67
C ASP A 363 13.83 -15.93 -7.98
N LEU A 364 14.56 -15.87 -9.10
CA LEU A 364 13.96 -15.72 -10.43
C LEU A 364 13.08 -16.94 -10.79
N THR A 365 13.54 -18.16 -10.52
CA THR A 365 12.76 -19.38 -10.77
C THR A 365 11.47 -19.38 -9.95
N LYS A 366 11.53 -19.07 -8.65
CA LYS A 366 10.33 -18.97 -7.80
C LYS A 366 9.32 -17.96 -8.36
N THR A 367 9.82 -16.80 -8.78
CA THR A 367 8.99 -15.73 -9.32
C THR A 367 8.31 -16.11 -10.64
N GLU A 368 9.03 -16.76 -11.55
CA GLU A 368 8.47 -17.28 -12.79
C GLU A 368 7.37 -18.32 -12.51
N LEU A 369 7.57 -19.21 -11.53
CA LEU A 369 6.60 -20.23 -11.15
C LEU A 369 5.35 -19.64 -10.51
N VAL A 370 5.46 -18.65 -9.61
CA VAL A 370 4.28 -17.97 -9.03
C VAL A 370 3.50 -17.23 -10.12
N ALA A 371 4.18 -16.57 -11.04
CA ALA A 371 3.53 -15.89 -12.17
C ALA A 371 2.77 -16.86 -13.08
N GLU A 372 3.35 -18.04 -13.35
CA GLU A 372 2.77 -19.09 -14.21
C GLU A 372 1.66 -19.88 -13.51
N ARG A 373 1.86 -20.27 -12.26
CA ARG A 373 1.04 -21.27 -11.57
C ARG A 373 0.04 -20.67 -10.58
N PHE A 374 0.17 -19.39 -10.25
CA PHE A 374 -0.79 -18.67 -9.42
C PHE A 374 -1.39 -17.45 -10.09
N ILE A 375 -0.59 -16.43 -10.44
CA ILE A 375 -1.13 -15.15 -10.92
C ILE A 375 -1.94 -15.30 -12.21
N ARG A 376 -1.40 -15.98 -13.22
CA ARG A 376 -2.13 -16.24 -14.46
C ARG A 376 -3.42 -17.04 -14.19
N PRO A 377 -3.38 -18.22 -13.54
CA PRO A 377 -4.59 -18.97 -13.18
C PRO A 377 -5.64 -18.17 -12.39
N PHE A 378 -5.22 -17.36 -11.41
CA PHE A 378 -6.14 -16.53 -10.63
C PHE A 378 -6.84 -15.47 -11.48
N THR A 379 -6.09 -14.75 -12.31
CA THR A 379 -6.67 -13.73 -13.20
C THR A 379 -7.55 -14.36 -14.29
N GLU A 380 -7.21 -15.54 -14.80
CA GLU A 380 -8.03 -16.31 -15.73
C GLU A 380 -9.35 -16.75 -15.08
N TRP A 381 -9.28 -17.34 -13.88
CA TRP A 381 -10.47 -17.73 -13.11
C TRP A 381 -11.39 -16.54 -12.81
N CYS A 382 -10.84 -15.36 -12.49
CA CYS A 382 -11.64 -14.13 -12.34
C CYS A 382 -12.37 -13.77 -13.65
N ARG A 383 -11.68 -13.84 -14.80
CA ARG A 383 -12.28 -13.56 -16.12
C ARG A 383 -13.38 -14.56 -16.48
N GLU A 384 -13.19 -15.85 -16.19
CA GLU A 384 -14.20 -16.91 -16.37
C GLU A 384 -15.49 -16.63 -15.58
N ASN A 385 -15.35 -16.05 -14.39
CA ASN A 385 -16.47 -15.66 -13.53
C ASN A 385 -17.04 -14.26 -13.83
N HIS A 386 -16.48 -13.54 -14.81
CA HIS A 386 -16.80 -12.14 -15.14
C HIS A 386 -16.69 -11.18 -13.95
N VAL A 387 -15.63 -11.35 -13.16
CA VAL A 387 -15.26 -10.50 -12.03
C VAL A 387 -13.81 -10.04 -12.18
N LEU A 388 -13.46 -8.93 -11.53
CA LEU A 388 -12.11 -8.37 -11.59
C LEU A 388 -11.17 -9.09 -10.62
N SER A 389 -9.90 -9.17 -10.98
CA SER A 389 -8.83 -9.62 -10.08
C SER A 389 -8.26 -8.44 -9.28
N ARG A 390 -8.23 -8.55 -7.96
CA ARG A 390 -7.65 -7.53 -7.06
C ARG A 390 -6.63 -8.19 -6.13
N VAL A 391 -5.39 -7.72 -6.13
CA VAL A 391 -4.28 -8.42 -5.43
C VAL A 391 -3.27 -7.42 -4.86
N GLN A 392 -2.85 -7.65 -3.62
CA GLN A 392 -1.61 -7.11 -3.08
C GLN A 392 -0.42 -7.96 -3.57
N ALA A 393 -0.04 -7.75 -4.84
CA ALA A 393 0.87 -8.63 -5.60
C ALA A 393 2.36 -8.40 -5.27
N TYR A 394 2.69 -8.49 -3.99
CA TYR A 394 4.04 -8.40 -3.41
C TYR A 394 4.21 -9.45 -2.30
N GLY A 395 5.37 -9.47 -1.64
CA GLY A 395 5.79 -10.56 -0.77
C GLY A 395 6.75 -11.55 -1.46
N ARG A 396 7.20 -12.57 -0.73
CA ARG A 396 8.19 -13.52 -1.25
C ARG A 396 7.61 -14.37 -2.39
N GLY A 397 8.39 -14.53 -3.45
CA GLY A 397 7.96 -15.22 -4.68
C GLY A 397 7.33 -14.30 -5.73
N TYR A 398 7.17 -13.00 -5.44
CA TYR A 398 6.78 -12.00 -6.43
C TYR A 398 7.97 -11.20 -6.93
N HIS A 399 7.92 -10.80 -8.21
CA HIS A 399 8.64 -9.60 -8.64
C HIS A 399 7.83 -8.39 -8.16
N PRO A 400 8.40 -7.45 -7.38
CA PRO A 400 7.63 -6.37 -6.74
C PRO A 400 6.94 -5.44 -7.76
N LEU A 401 7.55 -5.24 -8.94
CA LEU A 401 6.94 -4.53 -10.07
C LEU A 401 6.05 -5.44 -10.95
N GLU A 402 6.65 -6.45 -11.59
CA GLU A 402 6.02 -7.24 -12.66
C GLU A 402 4.87 -8.11 -12.17
N GLY A 403 4.84 -8.49 -10.89
CA GLY A 403 3.74 -9.24 -10.27
C GLY A 403 2.38 -8.54 -10.39
N SER A 404 2.38 -7.22 -10.54
CA SER A 404 1.17 -6.40 -10.70
C SER A 404 0.74 -6.20 -12.16
N PHE A 405 1.48 -6.72 -13.16
CA PHE A 405 1.22 -6.41 -14.57
C PHE A 405 -0.11 -6.99 -15.09
N ASP A 406 -0.51 -8.16 -14.63
CA ASP A 406 -1.68 -8.89 -15.15
C ASP A 406 -2.94 -8.77 -14.28
N ILE A 407 -2.83 -8.12 -13.11
CA ILE A 407 -3.93 -7.90 -12.15
C ILE A 407 -4.83 -6.75 -12.58
N ASP A 408 -6.16 -6.89 -12.59
CA ASP A 408 -7.06 -5.82 -13.03
C ASP A 408 -7.01 -4.61 -12.08
N LEU A 409 -7.02 -4.86 -10.78
CA LEU A 409 -6.97 -3.88 -9.68
C LEU A 409 -5.76 -4.17 -8.78
N PRO A 410 -4.54 -3.72 -9.14
CA PRO A 410 -3.38 -3.91 -8.29
C PRO A 410 -3.52 -3.06 -7.02
N GLU A 411 -3.17 -3.63 -5.86
CA GLU A 411 -3.39 -3.04 -4.55
C GLU A 411 -2.08 -2.77 -3.78
N CYS A 412 -1.98 -1.59 -3.17
CA CYS A 412 -0.92 -1.18 -2.25
C CYS A 412 -1.35 -1.32 -0.77
N GLU A 413 -0.51 -0.87 0.18
CA GLU A 413 -0.91 -0.70 1.58
C GLU A 413 -0.27 0.51 2.28
N THR A 414 -0.99 1.13 3.21
CA THR A 414 -0.49 2.24 4.05
C THR A 414 -0.88 2.09 5.51
N TRP A 415 -0.01 2.58 6.40
CA TRP A 415 -0.13 2.37 7.84
C TRP A 415 -0.10 3.68 8.64
N VAL A 416 -0.92 3.72 9.68
CA VAL A 416 -0.92 4.74 10.72
C VAL A 416 0.01 4.29 11.84
N LYS A 417 1.14 5.00 12.01
CA LYS A 417 2.17 4.70 13.02
C LYS A 417 2.60 5.97 13.75
N TYR A 418 3.18 5.80 14.93
CA TYR A 418 3.86 6.90 15.62
C TYR A 418 5.07 7.38 14.79
N GLY A 419 5.35 8.68 14.85
CA GLY A 419 6.38 9.32 14.04
C GLY A 419 5.94 9.71 12.63
N LEU A 420 4.65 9.52 12.28
CA LEU A 420 4.08 10.12 11.07
C LEU A 420 4.29 11.65 11.08
N GLY A 421 4.74 12.19 9.95
CA GLY A 421 5.02 13.63 9.83
C GLY A 421 6.38 14.07 10.39
N HIS A 422 7.23 13.14 10.85
CA HIS A 422 8.64 13.41 11.11
C HIS A 422 9.51 13.13 9.87
N GLU A 423 10.74 13.64 9.83
CA GLU A 423 11.65 13.37 8.71
C GLU A 423 12.13 11.91 8.73
N MET A 424 12.28 11.25 7.57
CA MET A 424 12.92 9.91 7.56
C MET A 424 14.38 10.06 7.93
N THR A 425 14.95 8.97 8.42
CA THR A 425 16.40 8.79 8.38
C THR A 425 16.75 7.58 7.53
N ASP A 426 17.96 7.55 6.97
CA ASP A 426 18.51 6.38 6.27
C ASP A 426 18.54 5.09 7.12
N LYS A 427 18.34 5.20 8.44
CA LYS A 427 18.33 4.08 9.41
C LYS A 427 16.93 3.55 9.71
N ASP A 428 15.90 4.34 9.46
CA ASP A 428 14.52 3.99 9.76
C ASP A 428 13.59 4.56 8.69
N TYR A 429 13.23 3.69 7.75
CA TYR A 429 12.33 4.04 6.65
C TYR A 429 10.85 4.11 7.07
N HIS A 430 10.52 3.65 8.28
CA HIS A 430 9.15 3.65 8.76
C HIS A 430 8.75 5.01 9.35
N THR A 431 9.71 5.79 9.81
CA THR A 431 9.44 7.12 10.38
C THR A 431 9.02 8.11 9.28
N GLY A 432 8.00 8.92 9.58
CA GLY A 432 7.53 10.01 8.72
C GLY A 432 6.53 9.63 7.64
N ARG A 433 6.46 8.36 7.25
CA ARG A 433 5.69 7.90 6.08
C ARG A 433 4.60 6.92 6.47
N ALA A 434 3.50 7.03 5.75
CA ALA A 434 2.40 6.10 5.84
C ALA A 434 2.45 5.04 4.74
N TYR A 435 2.93 5.37 3.54
CA TYR A 435 3.12 4.37 2.49
C TYR A 435 4.23 3.39 2.87
N THR A 436 4.04 2.15 2.45
CA THR A 436 5.08 1.14 2.56
C THR A 436 5.97 1.16 1.32
N MET A 437 7.07 0.41 1.33
CA MET A 437 8.01 0.42 0.21
C MET A 437 7.41 -0.14 -1.09
N ILE A 438 6.33 -0.92 -1.01
CA ILE A 438 5.70 -1.55 -2.17
C ILE A 438 4.86 -0.57 -2.99
N ASN A 439 4.38 0.53 -2.40
CA ASN A 439 3.43 1.44 -3.07
C ASN A 439 3.98 1.95 -4.40
N LYS A 440 5.25 2.35 -4.41
CA LYS A 440 5.86 2.91 -5.62
C LYS A 440 6.09 1.85 -6.69
N TYR A 441 6.34 0.60 -6.32
CA TYR A 441 6.37 -0.50 -7.28
C TYR A 441 5.00 -0.75 -7.89
N VAL A 442 3.97 -0.96 -7.07
CA VAL A 442 2.61 -1.28 -7.53
C VAL A 442 2.03 -0.16 -8.40
N SER A 443 2.18 1.11 -7.98
CA SER A 443 1.69 2.24 -8.77
C SER A 443 2.44 2.40 -10.09
N SER A 444 3.77 2.21 -10.10
CA SER A 444 4.56 2.25 -11.34
C SER A 444 4.19 1.11 -12.28
N ALA A 445 3.89 -0.08 -11.77
CA ALA A 445 3.44 -1.21 -12.57
C ALA A 445 2.08 -0.93 -13.23
N ALA A 446 1.13 -0.38 -12.48
CA ALA A 446 -0.15 0.07 -13.02
C ALA A 446 0.03 1.13 -14.11
N HIS A 447 0.88 2.12 -13.86
CA HIS A 447 1.24 3.18 -14.79
C HIS A 447 1.81 2.65 -16.11
N LEU A 448 2.79 1.74 -16.04
CA LEU A 448 3.43 1.08 -17.19
C LEU A 448 2.43 0.28 -18.04
N LYS A 449 1.38 -0.25 -17.42
CA LYS A 449 0.30 -1.01 -18.09
C LYS A 449 -0.93 -0.16 -18.42
N GLY A 450 -0.89 1.15 -18.21
CA GLY A 450 -1.98 2.07 -18.52
C GLY A 450 -3.21 1.94 -17.64
N LYS A 451 -3.08 1.30 -16.47
CA LYS A 451 -4.15 1.17 -15.48
C LYS A 451 -4.32 2.48 -14.74
N LYS A 452 -5.58 2.89 -14.53
CA LYS A 452 -5.94 4.10 -13.78
C LYS A 452 -6.48 3.79 -12.38
N HIS A 453 -6.95 2.56 -12.17
CA HIS A 453 -7.41 2.09 -10.87
C HIS A 453 -6.25 1.42 -10.15
N ILE A 454 -5.82 2.04 -9.05
CA ILE A 454 -4.75 1.55 -8.17
C ILE A 454 -5.36 1.58 -6.78
N SER A 455 -5.73 0.41 -6.27
CA SER A 455 -6.35 0.34 -4.95
C SER A 455 -5.29 0.34 -3.84
N CYS A 456 -5.72 0.59 -2.61
CA CYS A 456 -4.83 0.55 -1.45
C CYS A 456 -5.62 0.09 -0.24
N GLU A 457 -5.10 -0.90 0.47
CA GLU A 457 -5.39 -1.07 1.88
C GLU A 457 -4.91 0.20 2.60
N GLU A 458 -5.82 1.12 2.89
CA GLU A 458 -5.49 2.45 3.40
C GLU A 458 -5.84 2.55 4.89
N LEU A 459 -5.00 3.20 5.69
CA LEU A 459 -5.24 3.46 7.12
C LEU A 459 -5.08 2.25 8.06
N THR A 460 -4.27 1.26 7.70
CA THR A 460 -3.99 0.12 8.59
C THR A 460 -3.36 0.61 9.89
N ASN A 461 -3.92 0.24 11.03
CA ASN A 461 -3.58 0.86 12.30
C ASN A 461 -3.56 -0.15 13.43
N THR A 462 -2.37 -0.39 13.95
CA THR A 462 -2.14 -1.22 15.14
C THR A 462 -1.52 -0.44 16.28
N ASP A 463 -1.28 0.87 16.13
CA ASP A 463 -0.49 1.66 17.07
C ASP A 463 -1.33 2.76 17.74
N MET A 464 -2.23 3.38 16.97
CA MET A 464 -3.04 4.53 17.34
C MET A 464 -4.54 4.21 17.27
N VAL A 465 -4.94 2.98 17.57
CA VAL A 465 -6.31 2.47 17.31
C VAL A 465 -7.41 3.41 17.82
N PHE A 466 -7.23 4.01 19.00
CA PHE A 466 -8.18 4.93 19.63
C PHE A 466 -7.71 6.39 19.69
N ASN A 467 -6.53 6.66 19.12
CA ASN A 467 -5.89 7.97 19.10
C ASN A 467 -5.82 8.59 17.69
N ALA A 468 -6.18 7.84 16.65
CA ALA A 468 -6.24 8.38 15.29
C ALA A 468 -7.32 9.47 15.18
N THR A 469 -6.90 10.64 14.67
CA THR A 469 -7.77 11.79 14.35
C THR A 469 -8.06 11.83 12.86
N LEU A 470 -9.12 12.52 12.44
CA LEU A 470 -9.38 12.70 11.00
C LEU A 470 -8.25 13.44 10.26
N GLU A 471 -7.50 14.32 10.93
CA GLU A 471 -6.30 14.98 10.41
C GLU A 471 -5.16 13.99 10.11
N ILE A 472 -4.95 13.02 10.99
CA ILE A 472 -3.99 11.92 10.76
C ILE A 472 -4.47 11.07 9.58
N LEU A 473 -5.75 10.68 9.55
CA LEU A 473 -6.29 9.86 8.46
C LEU A 473 -6.19 10.58 7.11
N LYS A 474 -6.44 11.90 7.08
CA LYS A 474 -6.22 12.74 5.89
C LYS A 474 -4.77 12.72 5.45
N THR A 475 -3.84 12.94 6.37
CA THR A 475 -2.41 13.00 6.07
C THR A 475 -1.92 11.66 5.47
N VAL A 476 -2.35 10.53 6.03
CA VAL A 476 -2.06 9.20 5.45
C VAL A 476 -2.70 9.04 4.07
N GLY A 477 -3.95 9.43 3.91
CA GLY A 477 -4.67 9.37 2.64
C GLY A 477 -4.04 10.24 1.54
N ASP A 478 -3.43 11.36 1.91
CA ASP A 478 -2.73 12.26 0.99
C ASP A 478 -1.37 11.69 0.58
N GLN A 479 -0.61 11.10 1.52
CA GLN A 479 0.62 10.39 1.20
C GLN A 479 0.38 9.18 0.29
N SER A 480 -0.77 8.50 0.45
CA SER A 480 -1.17 7.41 -0.45
C SER A 480 -1.31 7.91 -1.89
N ILE A 481 -1.94 9.07 -2.11
CA ILE A 481 -2.06 9.70 -3.43
C ILE A 481 -0.69 10.07 -4.01
N ILE A 482 0.21 10.63 -3.19
CA ILE A 482 1.58 10.95 -3.61
C ILE A 482 2.32 9.69 -4.10
N SER A 483 2.08 8.53 -3.49
CA SER A 483 2.64 7.26 -3.93
C SER A 483 2.03 6.71 -5.24
N GLY A 484 0.89 7.26 -5.68
CA GLY A 484 0.18 6.92 -6.93
C GLY A 484 -1.16 6.19 -6.73
N VAL A 485 -1.67 6.07 -5.50
CA VAL A 485 -2.97 5.42 -5.22
C VAL A 485 -4.12 6.28 -5.78
N THR A 486 -5.14 5.62 -6.35
CA THR A 486 -6.33 6.28 -6.91
C THR A 486 -7.66 5.78 -6.35
N HIS A 487 -7.67 4.69 -5.56
CA HIS A 487 -8.86 4.19 -4.87
C HIS A 487 -8.54 3.65 -3.47
N PRO A 488 -9.10 4.22 -2.40
CA PRO A 488 -8.85 3.72 -1.04
C PRO A 488 -9.82 2.61 -0.63
N VAL A 489 -9.29 1.58 0.04
CA VAL A 489 -10.02 0.55 0.78
C VAL A 489 -9.59 0.66 2.24
N PHE A 490 -10.41 1.31 3.07
CA PHE A 490 -10.03 1.60 4.45
C PHE A 490 -9.94 0.33 5.30
N HIS A 491 -8.82 0.17 5.99
CA HIS A 491 -8.55 -0.88 6.96
C HIS A 491 -8.82 -0.37 8.39
N GLY A 492 -9.87 -0.84 9.08
CA GLY A 492 -10.98 -1.62 8.56
C GLY A 492 -12.21 -1.39 9.41
N PHE A 493 -13.38 -1.77 8.89
CA PHE A 493 -14.64 -1.74 9.64
C PHE A 493 -14.81 -3.08 10.34
N ASN A 494 -14.79 -3.09 11.67
CA ASN A 494 -14.98 -4.33 12.42
C ASN A 494 -16.47 -4.59 12.57
N TYR A 495 -16.97 -5.74 12.06
CA TYR A 495 -18.32 -6.17 12.41
C TYR A 495 -18.43 -6.29 13.93
N SER A 496 -19.37 -5.57 14.52
CA SER A 496 -19.56 -5.54 15.98
C SER A 496 -21.02 -5.29 16.33
N PRO A 497 -21.74 -6.28 16.89
CA PRO A 497 -23.16 -6.12 17.21
C PRO A 497 -23.40 -5.02 18.27
N PRO A 498 -24.57 -4.35 18.28
CA PRO A 498 -24.86 -3.23 19.17
C PRO A 498 -24.76 -3.59 20.65
N GLU A 499 -25.12 -4.82 21.01
CA GLU A 499 -25.04 -5.34 22.37
C GLU A 499 -23.61 -5.63 22.86
N ALA A 500 -22.62 -5.67 21.96
CA ALA A 500 -21.23 -5.88 22.37
C ALA A 500 -20.77 -4.71 23.28
N PRO A 501 -20.22 -5.00 24.47
CA PRO A 501 -19.74 -3.96 25.38
C PRO A 501 -18.79 -3.00 24.69
N PHE A 502 -18.85 -1.71 25.04
CA PHE A 502 -17.90 -0.71 24.53
C PHE A 502 -16.45 -1.18 24.77
N PRO A 503 -15.51 -1.04 23.80
CA PRO A 503 -15.65 -0.40 22.49
C PRO A 503 -16.23 -1.29 21.38
N GLY A 504 -16.54 -2.56 21.66
CA GLY A 504 -17.09 -3.53 20.70
C GLY A 504 -16.07 -4.60 20.31
N TRP A 505 -16.36 -5.33 19.25
CA TRP A 505 -15.41 -6.29 18.68
C TRP A 505 -14.34 -5.55 17.87
N VAL A 506 -13.08 -5.63 18.33
CA VAL A 506 -11.95 -4.94 17.70
C VAL A 506 -10.85 -5.94 17.39
N ARG A 507 -10.74 -6.30 16.11
CA ARG A 507 -9.70 -7.17 15.55
C ARG A 507 -8.45 -6.38 15.18
N TYR A 508 -8.66 -5.27 14.47
CA TYR A 508 -7.64 -4.31 14.06
C TYR A 508 -8.21 -2.90 14.10
N GLY A 509 -7.33 -1.90 14.18
CA GLY A 509 -7.69 -0.53 13.78
C GLY A 509 -7.65 -0.38 12.25
N THR A 510 -7.94 0.81 11.72
CA THR A 510 -8.41 2.00 12.42
C THR A 510 -9.82 1.78 13.01
N PHE A 511 -10.12 2.34 14.19
CA PHE A 511 -11.43 2.20 14.85
C PHE A 511 -12.49 3.07 14.14
N ILE A 512 -12.82 2.67 12.91
CA ILE A 512 -13.80 3.30 12.01
C ILE A 512 -15.17 2.68 12.31
N ASN A 513 -15.91 3.27 13.23
CA ASN A 513 -17.29 2.90 13.53
C ASN A 513 -18.02 4.05 14.26
N GLU A 514 -19.32 3.86 14.48
CA GLU A 514 -20.23 4.81 15.11
C GLU A 514 -19.95 5.10 16.59
N ARG A 515 -19.09 4.30 17.24
CA ARG A 515 -18.70 4.48 18.64
C ARG A 515 -17.49 5.42 18.78
N ASN A 516 -16.90 5.88 17.69
CA ASN A 516 -15.82 6.84 17.70
C ASN A 516 -16.33 8.29 17.78
N ASN A 517 -15.73 9.13 18.64
CA ASN A 517 -16.14 10.52 18.86
C ASN A 517 -16.23 11.33 17.56
N TRP A 518 -15.33 11.10 16.60
CA TRP A 518 -15.32 11.83 15.33
C TRP A 518 -16.24 11.26 14.25
N TRP A 519 -16.93 10.13 14.49
CA TRP A 519 -17.82 9.49 13.52
C TRP A 519 -18.85 10.42 12.87
N PRO A 520 -19.53 11.33 13.62
CA PRO A 520 -20.47 12.27 13.02
C PRO A 520 -19.86 13.18 11.93
N TYR A 521 -18.54 13.31 11.89
CA TYR A 521 -17.79 14.11 10.94
C TYR A 521 -17.03 13.27 9.90
N PHE A 522 -17.03 11.93 10.03
CA PHE A 522 -16.26 11.04 9.15
C PHE A 522 -16.64 11.20 7.67
N LYS A 523 -17.91 11.53 7.39
CA LYS A 523 -18.37 11.80 6.03
C LYS A 523 -17.60 12.93 5.33
N ARG A 524 -17.06 13.91 6.08
CA ARG A 524 -16.19 14.96 5.50
C ARG A 524 -14.93 14.38 4.88
N PHE A 525 -14.31 13.42 5.57
CA PHE A 525 -13.13 12.73 5.07
C PHE A 525 -13.47 11.79 3.90
N THR A 526 -14.57 11.04 3.97
CA THR A 526 -14.97 10.16 2.86
C THR A 526 -15.36 10.95 1.61
N ASP A 527 -16.04 12.09 1.76
CA ASP A 527 -16.35 12.99 0.65
C ASP A 527 -15.05 13.56 0.05
N TYR A 528 -14.13 14.07 0.87
CA TYR A 528 -12.80 14.52 0.43
C TYR A 528 -12.07 13.47 -0.41
N LYS A 529 -11.95 12.24 0.12
CA LYS A 529 -11.30 11.13 -0.60
C LYS A 529 -12.06 10.74 -1.87
N SER A 530 -13.39 10.81 -1.87
CA SER A 530 -14.20 10.48 -3.05
C SER A 530 -13.99 11.45 -4.20
N ARG A 531 -13.85 12.76 -3.93
CA ARG A 531 -13.59 13.78 -4.96
C ARG A 531 -12.23 13.57 -5.62
N LEU A 532 -11.22 13.33 -4.80
CA LEU A 532 -9.87 13.03 -5.25
C LEU A 532 -9.82 11.73 -6.06
N SER A 533 -10.41 10.65 -5.55
CA SER A 533 -10.47 9.36 -6.25
C SER A 533 -11.18 9.48 -7.59
N ALA A 534 -12.31 10.19 -7.63
CA ALA A 534 -13.08 10.40 -8.85
C ALA A 534 -12.26 11.09 -9.93
N LEU A 535 -11.53 12.14 -9.58
CA LEU A 535 -10.68 12.88 -10.51
C LEU A 535 -9.43 12.08 -10.92
N PHE A 536 -8.69 11.53 -9.98
CA PHE A 536 -7.44 10.81 -10.27
C PHE A 536 -7.65 9.57 -11.14
N GLN A 537 -8.79 8.90 -11.01
CA GLN A 537 -9.15 7.77 -11.89
C GLN A 537 -9.50 8.20 -13.33
N GLN A 538 -9.74 9.48 -13.60
CA GLN A 538 -9.89 9.97 -14.98
C GLN A 538 -8.54 10.30 -15.63
N GLY A 539 -7.58 10.75 -14.82
CA GLY A 539 -6.27 11.19 -15.26
C GLY A 539 -5.28 10.06 -15.52
N THR A 540 -4.23 10.39 -16.26
CA THR A 540 -2.99 9.62 -16.29
C THR A 540 -1.93 10.39 -15.53
N MET A 541 -1.33 9.78 -14.51
CA MET A 541 -0.21 10.38 -13.79
C MET A 541 0.95 10.64 -14.76
N PHE A 542 1.50 11.85 -14.76
CA PHE A 542 2.62 12.23 -15.62
C PHE A 542 3.95 11.85 -14.95
N ALA A 543 4.77 11.08 -15.67
CA ALA A 543 6.16 10.80 -15.31
C ALA A 543 6.99 10.65 -16.59
N ASP A 544 8.14 11.32 -16.63
CA ASP A 544 9.07 11.33 -17.76
C ASP A 544 10.51 10.97 -17.36
N ILE A 545 10.69 10.61 -16.09
CA ILE A 545 11.90 10.02 -15.51
C ILE A 545 11.58 8.57 -15.10
N ALA A 546 12.49 7.65 -15.38
CA ALA A 546 12.43 6.29 -14.86
C ALA A 546 13.54 6.06 -13.82
N VAL A 547 13.29 5.16 -12.88
CA VAL A 547 14.27 4.69 -11.90
C VAL A 547 14.32 3.17 -11.99
N LEU A 548 15.50 2.58 -12.12
CA LEU A 548 15.73 1.14 -12.04
C LEU A 548 16.25 0.82 -10.63
N PRO A 549 15.43 0.17 -9.77
CA PRO A 549 15.89 -0.38 -8.51
C PRO A 549 16.82 -1.58 -8.75
N PRO A 550 17.80 -1.84 -7.86
CA PRO A 550 18.78 -2.92 -8.04
C PRO A 550 18.24 -4.27 -7.54
N ILE A 551 17.11 -4.72 -8.10
CA ILE A 551 16.43 -5.96 -7.69
C ILE A 551 17.34 -7.19 -7.87
N ALA A 552 18.11 -7.24 -8.96
CA ALA A 552 19.02 -8.35 -9.21
C ALA A 552 20.12 -8.43 -8.15
N ASP A 553 20.70 -7.30 -7.77
CA ASP A 553 21.70 -7.22 -6.71
C ASP A 553 21.10 -7.59 -5.34
N MET A 554 19.90 -7.09 -5.03
CA MET A 554 19.18 -7.45 -3.81
C MET A 554 18.97 -8.97 -3.71
N TRP A 555 18.44 -9.61 -4.76
CA TRP A 555 18.22 -11.05 -4.77
C TRP A 555 19.53 -11.85 -4.69
N SER A 556 20.58 -11.37 -5.36
CA SER A 556 21.90 -11.98 -5.28
C SER A 556 22.50 -11.92 -3.88
N ILE A 557 22.43 -10.77 -3.21
CA ILE A 557 23.18 -10.51 -1.97
C ILE A 557 22.35 -10.90 -0.75
N GLU A 558 21.11 -10.39 -0.67
CA GLU A 558 20.23 -10.42 0.50
C GLU A 558 19.00 -11.33 0.31
N GLY A 559 18.83 -11.91 -0.88
CA GLY A 559 17.60 -12.59 -1.29
C GLY A 559 16.43 -11.62 -1.52
N ALA A 560 15.27 -12.15 -1.91
CA ALA A 560 14.07 -11.33 -2.06
C ALA A 560 13.66 -10.65 -0.73
N GLN A 561 13.47 -9.32 -0.77
CA GLN A 561 13.00 -8.46 0.35
C GLN A 561 11.81 -7.63 -0.16
N ASN A 562 10.71 -8.32 -0.46
CA ASN A 562 9.56 -7.75 -1.18
C ASN A 562 8.29 -7.66 -0.32
N GLU A 563 8.43 -7.90 0.98
CA GLU A 563 7.41 -7.65 1.99
C GLU A 563 7.09 -6.14 2.06
N PRO A 564 5.94 -5.75 2.63
CA PRO A 564 5.69 -4.34 2.92
C PRO A 564 6.63 -3.77 3.97
N PHE A 565 7.10 -4.64 4.88
CA PHE A 565 8.03 -4.31 5.95
C PHE A 565 9.24 -5.25 6.01
N PRO A 566 10.14 -5.24 5.02
CA PRO A 566 11.30 -6.12 5.10
C PRO A 566 12.21 -5.69 6.25
N SER A 567 12.88 -6.68 6.86
CA SER A 567 13.94 -6.45 7.84
C SER A 567 15.11 -5.65 7.27
N LEU A 568 15.28 -5.65 5.94
CA LEU A 568 16.28 -4.90 5.22
C LEU A 568 15.71 -4.34 3.92
N MET A 569 15.91 -3.06 3.67
CA MET A 569 15.67 -2.45 2.37
C MET A 569 16.99 -2.31 1.61
N TYR A 570 17.00 -2.66 0.32
CA TYR A 570 18.21 -2.62 -0.50
C TYR A 570 18.10 -1.71 -1.74
N PRO A 571 18.97 -0.69 -1.86
CA PRO A 571 19.66 -0.05 -0.75
C PRO A 571 18.65 0.65 0.18
N THR A 572 19.04 0.89 1.44
CA THR A 572 18.16 1.54 2.44
C THR A 572 17.68 2.93 2.04
N TRP A 573 18.37 3.56 1.08
CA TRP A 573 18.11 4.91 0.62
C TRP A 573 17.36 5.00 -0.72
N LEU A 574 16.94 3.88 -1.31
CA LEU A 574 16.19 3.84 -2.57
C LEU A 574 14.96 4.78 -2.58
N PRO A 575 14.12 4.84 -1.52
CA PRO A 575 12.93 5.69 -1.52
C PRO A 575 13.23 7.19 -1.63
N PHE A 576 14.36 7.64 -1.09
CA PHE A 576 14.73 9.05 -1.13
C PHE A 576 14.94 9.59 -2.54
N VAL A 577 15.32 8.72 -3.49
CA VAL A 577 15.54 9.11 -4.89
C VAL A 577 14.24 9.59 -5.53
N TRP A 578 13.17 8.79 -5.45
CA TRP A 578 11.89 9.18 -6.07
C TRP A 578 11.21 10.32 -5.29
N GLU A 579 11.35 10.35 -3.96
CA GLU A 579 10.84 11.44 -3.14
C GLU A 579 11.51 12.77 -3.52
N ALA A 580 12.84 12.79 -3.65
CA ALA A 580 13.57 13.99 -4.05
C ALA A 580 13.18 14.48 -5.45
N ILE A 581 12.92 13.56 -6.39
CA ILE A 581 12.40 13.89 -7.72
C ILE A 581 11.04 14.59 -7.61
N HIS A 582 10.11 14.03 -6.82
CA HIS A 582 8.75 14.56 -6.66
C HIS A 582 8.75 15.93 -5.94
N ARG A 583 9.52 16.06 -4.87
CA ARG A 583 9.65 17.28 -4.06
C ARG A 583 10.34 18.45 -4.78
N ASN A 584 11.06 18.16 -5.87
CA ASN A 584 11.69 19.17 -6.75
C ASN A 584 10.91 19.42 -8.05
N GLY A 585 9.61 19.06 -8.10
CA GLY A 585 8.74 19.44 -9.21
C GLY A 585 8.84 18.56 -10.47
N SER A 586 9.43 17.37 -10.33
CA SER A 586 9.49 16.33 -11.36
C SER A 586 8.65 15.11 -10.94
N ALA A 587 8.59 14.06 -11.75
CA ALA A 587 7.93 12.81 -11.38
C ALA A 587 8.60 11.63 -12.08
N CYS A 588 8.59 10.48 -11.42
CA CYS A 588 9.18 9.26 -11.93
C CYS A 588 8.33 8.02 -11.68
N ASP A 589 8.62 6.96 -12.44
CA ASP A 589 8.15 5.60 -12.22
C ASP A 589 9.34 4.67 -11.95
N TYR A 590 9.12 3.62 -11.17
CA TYR A 590 10.04 2.47 -11.12
C TYR A 590 9.85 1.60 -12.36
N ILE A 591 10.95 1.12 -12.92
CA ILE A 591 10.96 0.16 -14.04
C ILE A 591 11.77 -1.08 -13.68
N SER A 592 11.62 -2.15 -14.46
CA SER A 592 12.42 -3.37 -14.34
C SER A 592 13.30 -3.58 -15.57
N GLU A 593 14.21 -4.54 -15.49
CA GLU A 593 14.99 -4.95 -16.65
C GLU A 593 14.13 -5.48 -17.79
N GLN A 594 13.02 -6.19 -17.50
CA GLN A 594 12.09 -6.63 -18.54
C GLN A 594 11.51 -5.43 -19.28
N VAL A 595 11.06 -4.40 -18.55
CA VAL A 595 10.54 -3.16 -19.16
C VAL A 595 11.55 -2.53 -20.10
N ILE A 596 12.84 -2.48 -19.72
CA ILE A 596 13.91 -1.94 -20.57
C ILE A 596 14.12 -2.79 -21.83
N ARG A 597 14.11 -4.12 -21.70
CA ARG A 597 14.28 -5.04 -22.84
C ARG A 597 13.13 -4.95 -23.84
N ASP A 598 11.91 -4.88 -23.33
CA ASP A 598 10.68 -4.83 -24.12
C ASP A 598 10.41 -3.42 -24.69
N ALA A 599 11.10 -2.40 -24.17
CA ALA A 599 10.93 -1.02 -24.62
C ALA A 599 11.52 -0.75 -26.02
N THR A 600 10.92 0.27 -26.65
CA THR A 600 11.44 0.88 -27.87
C THR A 600 12.22 2.15 -27.53
N MET A 601 13.44 2.27 -28.06
CA MET A 601 14.30 3.45 -27.86
C MET A 601 14.22 4.35 -29.10
N LYS A 602 13.76 5.59 -28.96
CA LYS A 602 13.60 6.52 -30.08
C LYS A 602 13.60 7.97 -29.61
N ASP A 603 14.20 8.88 -30.38
CA ASP A 603 14.16 10.34 -30.18
C ASP A 603 14.53 10.76 -28.74
N GLY A 604 15.56 10.12 -28.18
CA GLY A 604 16.05 10.34 -26.83
C GLY A 604 15.15 9.81 -25.71
N ARG A 605 14.22 8.91 -26.03
CA ARG A 605 13.23 8.39 -25.09
C ARG A 605 13.15 6.86 -25.10
N LEU A 606 12.86 6.30 -23.93
CA LEU A 606 12.46 4.90 -23.71
C LEU A 606 10.94 4.85 -23.70
N PHE A 607 10.33 4.05 -24.58
CA PHE A 607 8.87 3.87 -24.67
C PHE A 607 8.46 2.46 -24.25
N TYR A 608 7.52 2.38 -23.30
CA TYR A 608 6.89 1.12 -22.87
C TYR A 608 5.42 1.35 -22.56
N GLY A 609 4.52 0.59 -23.22
CA GLY A 609 3.08 0.80 -23.10
C GLY A 609 2.71 2.28 -23.40
N PRO A 610 1.94 2.95 -22.53
CA PRO A 610 1.61 4.37 -22.68
C PRO A 610 2.70 5.32 -22.14
N ARG A 611 3.82 4.80 -21.64
CA ARG A 611 4.85 5.57 -20.95
C ARG A 611 6.01 5.94 -21.87
N SER A 612 6.62 7.08 -21.59
CA SER A 612 7.87 7.48 -22.24
C SER A 612 8.76 8.26 -21.30
N TYR A 613 10.05 7.94 -21.28
CA TYR A 613 11.02 8.50 -20.34
C TYR A 613 12.25 9.04 -21.08
N HIS A 614 12.70 10.25 -20.76
CA HIS A 614 13.93 10.83 -21.34
C HIS A 614 15.17 10.65 -20.45
N THR A 615 14.95 10.38 -19.16
CA THR A 615 16.01 10.17 -18.16
C THR A 615 15.77 8.87 -17.40
N LEU A 616 16.83 8.13 -17.13
CA LEU A 616 16.84 6.92 -16.33
C LEU A 616 17.87 7.01 -15.19
N PHE A 617 17.47 6.72 -13.96
CA PHE A 617 18.39 6.56 -12.83
C PHE A 617 18.62 5.06 -12.54
N LEU A 618 19.88 4.62 -12.53
CA LEU A 618 20.27 3.29 -12.06
C LEU A 618 20.75 3.40 -10.62
N VAL A 619 19.96 2.92 -9.68
CA VAL A 619 20.23 3.09 -8.24
C VAL A 619 21.09 1.93 -7.76
N GLN A 620 22.40 2.13 -7.63
CA GLN A 620 23.33 1.09 -7.15
C GLN A 620 23.21 -0.25 -7.91
N VAL A 621 23.01 -0.20 -9.22
CA VAL A 621 22.88 -1.38 -10.08
C VAL A 621 24.27 -1.86 -10.49
N GLU A 622 24.73 -2.97 -9.90
CA GLU A 622 26.02 -3.61 -10.24
C GLU A 622 25.80 -4.79 -11.20
N ARG A 623 24.71 -5.55 -11.02
CA ARG A 623 24.34 -6.72 -11.83
C ARG A 623 23.19 -6.40 -12.77
N MET A 624 23.32 -6.77 -14.04
CA MET A 624 22.22 -6.69 -15.01
C MET A 624 22.33 -7.72 -16.13
N ASP A 625 21.24 -8.03 -16.81
CA ASP A 625 21.29 -8.88 -18.00
C ASP A 625 22.01 -8.17 -19.17
N PRO A 626 22.88 -8.85 -19.95
CA PRO A 626 23.56 -8.24 -21.11
C PRO A 626 22.62 -7.62 -22.14
N ALA A 627 21.43 -8.20 -22.37
CA ALA A 627 20.45 -7.63 -23.29
C ALA A 627 19.84 -6.32 -22.75
N THR A 628 19.74 -6.18 -21.42
CA THR A 628 19.38 -4.91 -20.79
C THR A 628 20.47 -3.87 -21.03
N ALA A 629 21.75 -4.22 -20.86
CA ALA A 629 22.88 -3.31 -21.10
C ALA A 629 22.94 -2.83 -22.57
N GLU A 630 22.70 -3.74 -23.53
CA GLU A 630 22.57 -3.40 -24.95
C GLU A 630 21.46 -2.38 -25.19
N LYS A 631 20.27 -2.60 -24.61
CA LYS A 631 19.12 -1.68 -24.73
C LYS A 631 19.39 -0.31 -24.12
N LEU A 632 20.13 -0.25 -23.01
CA LEU A 632 20.59 1.03 -22.44
C LEU A 632 21.57 1.76 -23.36
N SER A 633 22.45 1.04 -24.04
CA SER A 633 23.33 1.60 -25.06
C SER A 633 22.53 2.19 -26.23
N ALA A 634 21.48 1.50 -26.67
CA ALA A 634 20.55 2.02 -27.67
C ALA A 634 19.80 3.28 -27.20
N PHE A 635 19.37 3.31 -25.93
CA PHE A 635 18.72 4.48 -25.32
C PHE A 635 19.63 5.71 -25.33
N ILE A 636 20.88 5.56 -24.89
CA ILE A 636 21.88 6.64 -24.94
C ILE A 636 22.15 7.09 -26.38
N THR A 637 22.33 6.13 -27.29
CA THR A 637 22.58 6.44 -28.72
C THR A 637 21.43 7.25 -29.31
N ALA A 638 20.19 6.91 -28.94
CA ALA A 638 18.99 7.63 -29.38
C ALA A 638 18.87 9.05 -28.79
N GLY A 639 19.64 9.42 -27.75
CA GLY A 639 19.56 10.73 -27.12
C GLY A 639 19.24 10.72 -25.61
N GLY A 640 18.91 9.56 -25.06
CA GLY A 640 18.50 9.41 -23.66
C GLY A 640 19.65 9.66 -22.69
N ARG A 641 19.29 10.00 -21.45
CA ARG A 641 20.26 10.21 -20.36
C ARG A 641 20.10 9.17 -19.27
N ILE A 642 21.21 8.63 -18.81
CA ILE A 642 21.30 7.67 -17.72
C ILE A 642 22.23 8.22 -16.63
N PHE A 643 21.74 8.20 -15.39
CA PHE A 643 22.51 8.48 -14.19
C PHE A 643 22.73 7.18 -13.40
N CYS A 644 23.98 6.73 -13.35
CA CYS A 644 24.42 5.66 -12.48
C CYS A 644 24.73 6.24 -11.09
N ILE A 645 23.98 5.86 -10.07
CA ILE A 645 24.21 6.32 -8.70
C ILE A 645 25.08 5.30 -7.97
N GLY A 646 26.25 5.73 -7.51
CA GLY A 646 27.21 4.95 -6.72
C GLY A 646 28.12 4.05 -7.56
N THR A 647 27.58 3.30 -8.51
CA THR A 647 28.37 2.37 -9.35
C THR A 647 27.87 2.29 -10.78
N TYR A 648 28.76 1.94 -11.70
CA TYR A 648 28.37 1.41 -13.00
C TYR A 648 27.98 -0.07 -12.86
N PRO A 649 27.10 -0.58 -13.75
CA PRO A 649 26.95 -2.02 -13.92
C PRO A 649 28.29 -2.63 -14.32
N ALA A 650 28.62 -3.79 -13.75
CA ALA A 650 29.89 -4.45 -13.97
C ALA A 650 29.77 -5.97 -14.12
N LYS A 651 28.63 -6.55 -13.73
CA LYS A 651 28.41 -8.00 -13.71
C LYS A 651 27.10 -8.36 -14.41
N SER A 652 27.04 -9.58 -14.92
CA SER A 652 25.80 -10.19 -15.39
C SER A 652 24.99 -10.79 -14.23
N THR A 653 23.71 -11.02 -14.46
CA THR A 653 22.87 -11.85 -13.59
C THR A 653 23.05 -13.34 -13.86
N GLY A 654 22.74 -14.19 -12.88
CA GLY A 654 22.76 -15.66 -13.00
C GLY A 654 24.15 -16.29 -13.20
N LEU A 655 24.21 -17.62 -13.08
CA LEU A 655 25.47 -18.38 -13.11
C LEU A 655 25.89 -18.81 -14.52
N THR A 656 24.93 -19.20 -15.36
CA THR A 656 25.22 -19.77 -16.68
C THR A 656 25.96 -18.76 -17.57
N ASP A 657 27.12 -19.18 -18.07
CA ASP A 657 28.06 -18.37 -18.85
C ASP A 657 28.51 -17.05 -18.19
N ALA A 658 28.51 -16.98 -16.85
CA ALA A 658 28.78 -15.76 -16.09
C ALA A 658 30.00 -14.96 -16.59
N ALA A 659 31.17 -15.59 -16.72
CA ALA A 659 32.38 -14.88 -17.15
C ALA A 659 32.29 -14.29 -18.57
N ARG A 660 31.55 -14.93 -19.49
CA ARG A 660 31.31 -14.38 -20.83
C ARG A 660 30.33 -13.21 -20.75
N ARG A 661 29.22 -13.39 -20.03
CA ARG A 661 28.16 -12.38 -19.90
C ARG A 661 28.62 -11.16 -19.11
N ASP A 662 29.50 -11.31 -18.12
CA ASP A 662 30.17 -10.21 -17.42
C ASP A 662 30.97 -9.34 -18.40
N ARG A 663 31.74 -9.97 -19.30
CA ARG A 663 32.47 -9.25 -20.35
C ARG A 663 31.51 -8.50 -21.28
N GLU A 664 30.39 -9.11 -21.65
CA GLU A 664 29.37 -8.44 -22.48
C GLU A 664 28.79 -7.20 -21.79
N VAL A 665 28.47 -7.27 -20.49
CA VAL A 665 28.02 -6.10 -19.70
C VAL A 665 29.12 -5.03 -19.68
N ALA A 666 30.37 -5.41 -19.38
CA ALA A 666 31.49 -4.48 -19.32
C ALA A 666 31.73 -3.79 -20.68
N ASP A 667 31.65 -4.53 -21.79
CA ASP A 667 31.81 -4.00 -23.15
C ASP A 667 30.70 -2.99 -23.49
N TRP A 668 29.45 -3.25 -23.10
CA TRP A 668 28.35 -2.30 -23.29
C TRP A 668 28.52 -1.04 -22.43
N VAL A 669 28.94 -1.21 -21.18
CA VAL A 669 29.21 -0.09 -20.27
C VAL A 669 30.32 0.80 -20.81
N GLU A 670 31.41 0.22 -21.33
CA GLU A 670 32.49 1.00 -21.93
C GLU A 670 32.03 1.75 -23.18
N LYS A 671 31.19 1.14 -24.04
CA LYS A 671 30.55 1.85 -25.16
C LYS A 671 29.69 3.03 -24.69
N MET A 672 28.94 2.87 -23.59
CA MET A 672 28.10 3.94 -23.04
C MET A 672 28.95 5.10 -22.47
N ARG A 673 30.12 4.79 -21.87
CA ARG A 673 31.05 5.80 -21.33
C ARG A 673 31.64 6.72 -22.40
N ALA A 674 31.59 6.35 -23.67
CA ALA A 674 31.93 7.26 -24.77
C ALA A 674 30.98 8.46 -24.89
N PHE A 675 29.86 8.49 -24.14
CA PHE A 675 28.90 9.58 -24.09
C PHE A 675 28.83 10.23 -22.68
N PRO A 676 29.86 10.96 -22.24
CA PRO A 676 29.98 11.43 -20.85
C PRO A 676 28.88 12.39 -20.40
N ASP A 677 28.22 13.10 -21.32
CA ASP A 677 27.09 14.01 -21.01
C ASP A 677 25.73 13.28 -20.93
N ARG A 678 25.71 11.97 -21.24
CA ARG A 678 24.52 11.12 -21.28
C ARG A 678 24.61 9.88 -20.42
N PHE A 679 25.80 9.33 -20.18
CA PHE A 679 26.03 8.22 -19.26
C PHE A 679 26.91 8.70 -18.12
N ILE A 680 26.28 9.01 -17.00
CA ILE A 680 26.87 9.82 -15.94
C ILE A 680 26.94 9.00 -14.66
N LEU A 681 28.14 8.83 -14.10
CA LEU A 681 28.30 8.35 -12.74
C LEU A 681 28.20 9.52 -11.76
N VAL A 682 27.31 9.38 -10.77
CA VAL A 682 27.21 10.28 -9.63
C VAL A 682 27.47 9.49 -8.35
N PRO A 683 28.15 10.07 -7.35
CA PRO A 683 28.32 9.41 -6.07
C PRO A 683 26.96 9.20 -5.38
N ARG A 684 26.91 8.28 -4.43
CA ARG A 684 25.79 8.21 -3.47
C ARG A 684 25.68 9.57 -2.75
N PRO A 685 24.47 10.13 -2.57
CA PRO A 685 24.27 11.36 -1.79
C PRO A 685 24.58 11.18 -0.30
N ASP A 686 25.12 12.21 0.36
CA ASP A 686 25.37 12.27 1.81
C ASP A 686 24.08 12.62 2.58
N ASN A 687 23.06 11.76 2.47
CA ASN A 687 21.74 11.85 3.12
C ASN A 687 20.88 13.11 2.81
N ASP A 688 21.40 14.13 2.13
CA ASP A 688 20.61 15.25 1.60
C ASP A 688 20.20 15.02 0.13
N PHE A 689 19.24 14.11 -0.05
CA PHE A 689 18.73 13.75 -1.37
C PHE A 689 17.99 14.90 -2.06
N LEU A 690 17.38 15.80 -1.27
CA LEU A 690 16.60 16.92 -1.80
C LEU A 690 17.50 17.92 -2.51
N GLN A 691 18.59 18.35 -1.88
CA GLN A 691 19.57 19.26 -2.49
C GLN A 691 20.41 18.56 -3.54
N TRP A 692 20.75 17.28 -3.34
CA TRP A 692 21.45 16.49 -4.36
C TRP A 692 20.71 16.48 -5.69
N TYR A 693 19.40 16.18 -5.69
CA TYR A 693 18.64 16.15 -6.93
C TYR A 693 18.50 17.56 -7.54
N ARG A 694 18.34 18.61 -6.70
CA ARG A 694 18.33 20.00 -7.16
C ARG A 694 19.63 20.37 -7.89
N HIS A 695 20.78 19.97 -7.35
CA HIS A 695 22.07 20.16 -8.00
C HIS A 695 22.15 19.42 -9.34
N LEU A 696 21.59 18.21 -9.45
CA LEU A 696 21.52 17.50 -10.73
C LEU A 696 20.63 18.23 -11.75
N GLN A 697 19.50 18.79 -11.31
CA GLN A 697 18.64 19.61 -12.18
C GLN A 697 19.42 20.80 -12.75
N GLU A 698 20.14 21.53 -11.91
CA GLU A 698 20.92 22.70 -12.31
C GLU A 698 22.10 22.31 -13.21
N LYS A 699 22.88 21.30 -12.82
CA LYS A 699 24.09 20.88 -13.53
C LYS A 699 23.79 20.29 -14.90
N TYR A 700 22.73 19.50 -15.03
CA TYR A 700 22.41 18.76 -16.25
C TYR A 700 21.16 19.27 -16.98
N ALA A 701 20.63 20.41 -16.57
CA ALA A 701 19.41 21.01 -17.11
C ALA A 701 18.20 20.06 -17.12
N LEU A 702 18.01 19.28 -16.04
CA LEU A 702 16.79 18.47 -15.86
C LEU A 702 15.65 19.42 -15.50
N THR A 703 14.83 19.76 -16.48
CA THR A 703 13.78 20.78 -16.33
C THR A 703 12.57 20.17 -15.61
N PRO A 704 12.16 20.68 -14.43
CA PRO A 704 10.93 20.23 -13.79
C PRO A 704 9.70 20.75 -14.55
N TYR A 705 8.56 20.04 -14.44
CA TYR A 705 7.31 20.54 -15.02
C TYR A 705 6.69 21.67 -14.19
N VAL A 706 7.11 21.80 -12.92
CA VAL A 706 6.79 22.92 -12.04
C VAL A 706 8.04 23.27 -11.24
N HIS A 707 8.51 24.51 -11.34
CA HIS A 707 9.61 24.97 -10.48
C HIS A 707 9.06 25.30 -9.09
N ILE A 708 9.73 24.80 -8.05
CA ILE A 708 9.44 25.11 -6.65
C ILE A 708 10.62 25.93 -6.12
N ASP A 709 10.32 27.12 -5.58
CA ASP A 709 11.34 28.05 -5.06
C ASP A 709 12.05 27.50 -3.82
N LYS A 710 11.29 26.88 -2.92
CA LYS A 710 11.74 26.32 -1.64
C LYS A 710 11.23 24.88 -1.48
N PRO A 711 11.85 23.90 -2.16
CA PRO A 711 11.57 22.49 -1.93
C PRO A 711 11.70 22.15 -0.44
N ASN A 712 10.83 21.28 0.07
CA ASN A 712 10.79 20.91 1.49
C ASN A 712 10.63 19.38 1.66
N PRO A 713 11.31 18.75 2.64
CA PRO A 713 11.18 17.31 2.90
C PRO A 713 9.75 16.82 3.18
N PHE A 714 8.85 17.69 3.65
CA PHE A 714 7.47 17.34 3.98
C PHE A 714 6.45 17.71 2.91
N VAL A 715 6.85 18.45 1.88
CA VAL A 715 5.93 18.89 0.82
C VAL A 715 6.25 18.17 -0.48
N SER A 716 5.37 17.24 -0.85
CA SER A 716 5.50 16.45 -2.09
C SER A 716 4.39 16.78 -3.06
N GLN A 717 4.60 16.50 -4.35
CA GLN A 717 3.59 16.73 -5.36
C GLN A 717 3.60 15.69 -6.48
N VAL A 718 2.43 15.49 -7.09
CA VAL A 718 2.23 14.65 -8.28
C VAL A 718 1.40 15.38 -9.33
N ARG A 719 1.68 15.12 -10.60
CA ARG A 719 0.98 15.66 -11.77
C ARG A 719 0.12 14.62 -12.47
N TYR A 720 -1.07 15.01 -12.89
CA TYR A 720 -1.97 14.20 -13.71
C TYR A 720 -2.47 15.01 -14.90
N GLN A 721 -2.87 14.30 -15.96
CA GLN A 721 -3.42 14.89 -17.17
C GLN A 721 -4.61 14.10 -17.70
N ALA A 722 -5.62 14.80 -18.20
CA ALA A 722 -6.76 14.24 -18.92
C ALA A 722 -7.25 15.24 -19.99
N GLY A 723 -7.14 14.89 -21.27
CA GLY A 723 -7.52 15.78 -22.36
C GLY A 723 -6.67 17.06 -22.37
N ASP A 724 -7.30 18.22 -22.33
CA ASP A 724 -6.62 19.53 -22.26
C ASP A 724 -6.39 20.02 -20.83
N MET A 725 -6.87 19.28 -19.83
CA MET A 725 -6.70 19.58 -18.42
C MET A 725 -5.50 18.87 -17.81
N GLU A 726 -4.86 19.56 -16.89
CA GLU A 726 -3.78 19.02 -16.06
C GLU A 726 -3.96 19.48 -14.63
N TRP A 727 -3.49 18.70 -13.67
CA TRP A 727 -3.55 19.11 -12.26
C TRP A 727 -2.34 18.61 -11.48
N LEU A 728 -1.96 19.40 -10.49
CA LEU A 728 -0.95 19.11 -9.49
C LEU A 728 -1.64 18.92 -8.15
N PHE A 729 -1.27 17.87 -7.42
CA PHE A 729 -1.68 17.67 -6.04
C PHE A 729 -0.48 17.86 -5.13
N PHE A 730 -0.50 18.93 -4.33
CA PHE A 730 0.49 19.20 -3.29
C PHE A 730 -0.04 18.71 -1.95
N ALA A 731 0.81 18.05 -1.17
CA ALA A 731 0.47 17.62 0.19
C ALA A 731 1.61 18.00 1.15
N ASN A 732 1.25 18.64 2.26
CA ASN A 732 2.13 18.85 3.40
C ASN A 732 1.92 17.71 4.42
N SER A 733 2.92 16.86 4.57
CA SER A 733 2.89 15.77 5.56
C SER A 733 3.39 16.18 6.95
N ASP A 734 3.88 17.41 7.12
CA ASP A 734 4.29 17.95 8.41
C ASP A 734 3.04 18.18 9.29
N LEU A 735 3.01 17.54 10.46
CA LEU A 735 1.91 17.67 11.42
C LEU A 735 2.15 18.78 12.45
N GLU A 736 3.30 19.44 12.40
CA GLU A 736 3.71 20.47 13.37
C GLU A 736 3.84 21.85 12.71
N ASN A 737 4.30 21.92 11.46
CA ASN A 737 4.59 23.18 10.79
C ASN A 737 3.81 23.38 9.48
N ALA A 738 3.50 24.65 9.21
CA ALA A 738 3.01 25.10 7.93
C ALA A 738 4.17 25.47 7.00
N HIS A 739 3.99 25.26 5.69
CA HIS A 739 4.99 25.55 4.67
C HIS A 739 4.42 26.46 3.59
N VAL A 740 5.15 27.54 3.29
CA VAL A 740 4.82 28.48 2.21
C VAL A 740 5.85 28.36 1.10
N LEU A 741 5.37 28.09 -0.11
CA LEU A 741 6.20 27.95 -1.30
C LEU A 741 5.57 28.66 -2.49
N THR A 742 6.40 29.06 -3.45
CA THR A 742 5.97 29.62 -4.73
C THR A 742 6.25 28.62 -5.84
N ILE A 743 5.22 28.29 -6.60
CA ILE A 743 5.35 27.45 -7.79
C ILE A 743 5.36 28.30 -9.05
N LEU A 744 6.20 27.90 -10.01
CA LEU A 744 6.20 28.44 -11.37
C LEU A 744 6.02 27.30 -12.38
N PRO A 745 4.85 27.20 -13.03
CA PRO A 745 4.57 26.18 -14.04
C PRO A 745 5.50 26.28 -15.25
N SER A 746 5.90 25.13 -15.81
CA SER A 746 6.62 25.10 -17.09
C SER A 746 5.74 25.61 -18.24
N ALA A 747 6.36 26.09 -19.32
CA ALA A 747 5.62 26.59 -20.49
C ALA A 747 4.61 25.57 -21.08
N PRO A 748 4.91 24.25 -21.18
CA PRO A 748 3.92 23.26 -21.61
C PRO A 748 2.72 23.12 -20.66
N LEU A 749 2.93 23.21 -19.35
CA LEU A 749 1.87 23.14 -18.35
C LEU A 749 0.99 24.41 -18.41
N ALA A 750 1.62 25.57 -18.56
CA ALA A 750 0.97 26.88 -18.62
C ALA A 750 0.22 27.16 -19.94
N ALA A 751 0.56 26.48 -21.03
CA ALA A 751 0.23 26.82 -22.43
C ALA A 751 -1.22 27.31 -22.70
N GLY A 752 -1.47 28.62 -22.51
CA GLY A 752 -2.77 29.25 -22.69
C GLY A 752 -3.84 28.85 -21.65
N ARG A 753 -3.43 28.19 -20.57
CA ARG A 753 -4.29 27.75 -19.46
C ARG A 753 -4.33 28.78 -18.35
N GLN A 754 -5.36 28.72 -17.54
CA GLN A 754 -5.54 29.45 -16.28
C GLN A 754 -5.32 28.48 -15.11
N VAL A 755 -5.00 29.04 -13.95
CA VAL A 755 -4.83 28.28 -12.72
C VAL A 755 -6.11 28.34 -11.89
N TRP A 756 -6.49 27.19 -11.36
CA TRP A 756 -7.66 27.01 -10.51
C TRP A 756 -7.28 26.23 -9.26
N ILE A 757 -7.88 26.56 -8.12
CA ILE A 757 -7.85 25.73 -6.91
C ILE A 757 -9.17 24.98 -6.85
N TRP A 758 -9.10 23.66 -6.91
CA TRP A 758 -10.25 22.79 -6.68
C TRP A 758 -10.18 22.30 -5.24
N ASP A 759 -11.11 22.75 -4.42
CA ASP A 759 -11.13 22.40 -3.00
C ASP A 759 -11.80 21.04 -2.83
N ALA A 760 -11.01 20.03 -2.47
CA ALA A 760 -11.50 18.67 -2.30
C ALA A 760 -12.39 18.51 -1.06
N GLU A 761 -12.32 19.41 -0.07
CA GLU A 761 -13.20 19.39 1.09
C GLU A 761 -14.61 19.86 0.73
N THR A 762 -14.72 20.95 -0.01
CA THR A 762 -16.02 21.58 -0.33
C THR A 762 -16.60 21.14 -1.69
N GLY A 763 -15.75 20.75 -2.64
CA GLY A 763 -16.11 20.51 -4.03
C GLY A 763 -16.18 21.79 -4.89
N GLU A 764 -15.89 22.95 -4.31
CA GLU A 764 -15.88 24.23 -5.03
C GLU A 764 -14.56 24.45 -5.79
N ARG A 765 -14.59 25.34 -6.78
CA ARG A 765 -13.40 25.75 -7.54
C ARG A 765 -13.24 27.26 -7.60
N TYR A 766 -12.00 27.73 -7.53
CA TYR A 766 -11.68 29.15 -7.51
C TYR A 766 -10.60 29.47 -8.54
N HIS A 767 -10.77 30.57 -9.28
CA HIS A 767 -9.77 31.07 -10.22
C HIS A 767 -8.62 31.72 -9.45
N ALA A 768 -7.39 31.26 -9.70
CA ALA A 768 -6.18 31.64 -8.98
C ALA A 768 -5.16 32.36 -9.88
N GLY A 769 -5.57 32.81 -11.07
CA GLY A 769 -4.74 33.60 -11.98
C GLY A 769 -4.39 32.91 -13.30
N ASP A 770 -3.40 33.47 -13.99
CA ASP A 770 -2.93 32.97 -15.29
C ASP A 770 -1.93 31.82 -15.12
N GLY A 771 -1.97 30.83 -16.02
CA GLY A 771 -1.13 29.64 -15.99
C GLY A 771 0.38 29.89 -16.02
N ALA A 772 0.82 31.02 -16.58
CA ALA A 772 2.23 31.39 -16.64
C ALA A 772 2.71 32.21 -15.43
N SER A 773 1.80 32.61 -14.55
CA SER A 773 2.15 33.41 -13.37
C SER A 773 2.59 32.53 -12.21
N PRO A 774 3.53 33.00 -11.36
CA PRO A 774 3.85 32.33 -10.11
C PRO A 774 2.61 32.25 -9.20
N LEU A 775 2.44 31.12 -8.51
CA LEU A 775 1.40 30.93 -7.51
C LEU A 775 2.03 30.61 -6.15
N THR A 776 1.71 31.39 -5.13
CA THR A 776 2.12 31.11 -3.75
C THR A 776 1.10 30.17 -3.09
N LEU A 777 1.57 29.03 -2.61
CA LEU A 777 0.81 28.06 -1.84
C LEU A 777 1.20 28.17 -0.37
N ASP A 778 0.21 28.42 0.48
CA ASP A 778 0.33 28.35 1.93
C ASP A 778 -0.38 27.08 2.41
N LEU A 779 0.43 26.09 2.84
CA LEU A 779 -0.01 24.77 3.24
C LEU A 779 0.12 24.65 4.76
N ALA A 780 -1.02 24.59 5.46
CA ALA A 780 -1.03 24.31 6.90
C ALA A 780 -0.58 22.88 7.23
N THR A 781 -0.55 22.51 8.51
CA THR A 781 -0.27 21.14 8.96
C THR A 781 -1.28 20.15 8.37
N GLY A 782 -0.81 19.05 7.78
CA GLY A 782 -1.68 18.04 7.14
C GLY A 782 -2.52 18.56 5.96
N ASP A 783 -2.16 19.72 5.40
CA ASP A 783 -2.93 20.41 4.37
C ASP A 783 -2.55 19.95 2.95
N SER A 784 -3.49 20.09 2.00
CA SER A 784 -3.27 19.71 0.61
C SER A 784 -3.97 20.66 -0.37
N ARG A 785 -3.43 20.78 -1.58
CA ARG A 785 -3.97 21.65 -2.64
C ARG A 785 -3.99 20.94 -3.97
N LEU A 786 -5.16 20.96 -4.61
CA LEU A 786 -5.34 20.52 -5.99
C LEU A 786 -5.32 21.76 -6.90
N VAL A 787 -4.20 21.96 -7.58
CA VAL A 787 -3.95 23.07 -8.49
C VAL A 787 -4.22 22.59 -9.92
N VAL A 788 -5.27 23.12 -10.54
CA VAL A 788 -5.80 22.67 -11.83
C VAL A 788 -5.51 23.69 -12.91
N PHE A 789 -4.96 23.23 -14.03
CA PHE A 789 -4.65 23.99 -15.23
C PHE A 789 -5.70 23.67 -16.31
N GLN A 790 -6.50 24.67 -16.66
CA GLN A 790 -7.57 24.54 -17.65
C GLN A 790 -7.79 25.84 -18.42
N ARG A 791 -8.48 25.81 -19.57
CA ARG A 791 -8.66 27.00 -20.42
C ARG A 791 -9.74 27.98 -19.93
N GLU A 792 -10.63 27.54 -19.04
CA GLU A 792 -11.70 28.38 -18.50
C GLU A 792 -11.14 29.56 -17.69
N LYS A 793 -11.69 30.76 -17.93
CA LYS A 793 -11.19 32.04 -17.40
C LYS A 793 -12.11 32.68 -16.35
N LYS A 794 -13.36 32.23 -16.24
CA LYS A 794 -14.36 32.89 -15.41
C LYS A 794 -14.79 32.02 -14.24
N GLY A 795 -14.67 32.54 -13.03
CA GLY A 795 -15.18 31.95 -11.79
C GLY A 795 -14.92 32.86 -10.60
N PRO A 796 -15.34 32.45 -9.39
CA PRO A 796 -15.01 33.18 -8.18
C PRO A 796 -13.49 33.21 -7.98
N GLY A 797 -12.95 34.35 -7.56
CA GLY A 797 -11.52 34.48 -7.26
C GLY A 797 -11.13 33.66 -6.03
N TRP A 798 -9.90 33.14 -6.04
CA TRP A 798 -9.35 32.46 -4.89
C TRP A 798 -9.01 33.46 -3.77
N ASP A 799 -9.67 33.31 -2.62
CA ASP A 799 -9.49 34.13 -1.42
C ASP A 799 -9.13 33.22 -0.22
N PRO A 800 -7.86 32.82 -0.08
CA PRO A 800 -7.44 31.93 1.00
C PRO A 800 -7.56 32.60 2.37
N LEU A 801 -7.77 31.80 3.43
CA LEU A 801 -7.84 32.33 4.79
C LEU A 801 -6.49 32.94 5.21
N PRO A 802 -6.46 34.18 5.72
CA PRO A 802 -5.24 34.80 6.21
C PRO A 802 -4.73 34.05 7.44
N ALA A 803 -3.46 33.63 7.44
CA ALA A 803 -2.85 32.92 8.57
C ALA A 803 -2.64 33.82 9.81
N THR A 804 -2.35 35.10 9.57
CA THR A 804 -2.07 36.13 10.57
C THR A 804 -2.63 37.47 10.10
N ALA A 805 -2.75 38.42 11.04
CA ALA A 805 -3.08 39.81 10.75
C ALA A 805 -2.33 40.75 11.68
N GLU A 806 -1.96 41.94 11.19
CA GLU A 806 -1.20 42.94 11.96
C GLU A 806 -1.94 43.45 13.21
N LYS A 807 -3.28 43.43 13.20
CA LYS A 807 -4.15 43.96 14.27
C LYS A 807 -4.92 42.86 15.01
N ALA A 808 -4.34 41.69 15.16
CA ALA A 808 -4.97 40.59 15.90
C ALA A 808 -5.11 40.90 17.40
N VAL A 809 -6.31 40.68 17.94
CA VAL A 809 -6.64 40.81 19.37
C VAL A 809 -6.74 39.43 20.00
N THR A 810 -5.93 39.17 21.03
CA THR A 810 -6.02 37.93 21.80
C THR A 810 -7.23 37.95 22.72
N VAL A 811 -8.04 36.90 22.68
CA VAL A 811 -9.17 36.71 23.59
C VAL A 811 -8.65 36.29 24.96
N THR A 812 -8.88 37.13 25.96
CA THR A 812 -8.48 36.89 27.36
C THR A 812 -9.68 36.81 28.27
N GLY A 813 -9.60 35.98 29.31
CA GLY A 813 -10.66 35.84 30.32
C GLY A 813 -11.01 34.38 30.59
N ALA A 814 -11.88 34.17 31.58
CA ALA A 814 -12.32 32.83 31.95
C ALA A 814 -13.33 32.28 30.95
N TRP A 815 -13.11 31.05 30.50
CA TRP A 815 -14.01 30.29 29.64
C TRP A 815 -14.92 29.42 30.49
N THR A 816 -16.21 29.38 30.17
CA THR A 816 -17.11 28.34 30.70
C THR A 816 -17.03 27.14 29.78
N VAL A 817 -16.65 25.97 30.30
CA VAL A 817 -16.45 24.75 29.51
C VAL A 817 -17.42 23.67 29.96
N GLU A 818 -18.30 23.25 29.07
CA GLU A 818 -19.26 22.17 29.28
C GLU A 818 -18.74 20.90 28.61
N LEU A 819 -18.52 19.87 29.41
CA LEU A 819 -17.88 18.60 29.04
C LEU A 819 -18.96 17.54 28.88
N HIS A 820 -19.25 17.14 27.65
CA HIS A 820 -20.17 16.05 27.32
C HIS A 820 -19.34 14.79 27.11
N HIS A 821 -19.32 13.94 28.11
CA HIS A 821 -18.50 12.73 28.11
C HIS A 821 -19.20 11.57 27.39
N LEU A 822 -18.43 10.58 26.95
CA LEU A 822 -18.91 9.42 26.17
C LEU A 822 -19.93 8.55 26.94
N ASP A 823 -19.89 8.58 28.27
CA ASP A 823 -20.87 7.93 29.16
C ASP A 823 -22.15 8.75 29.38
N ALA A 824 -22.36 9.79 28.58
CA ALA A 824 -23.45 10.76 28.66
C ALA A 824 -23.43 11.67 29.90
N SER A 825 -22.38 11.62 30.74
CA SER A 825 -22.24 12.59 31.83
C SER A 825 -21.90 13.98 31.30
N VAL A 826 -22.48 15.01 31.92
CA VAL A 826 -22.23 16.41 31.59
C VAL A 826 -21.67 17.14 32.81
N LYS A 827 -20.52 17.79 32.64
CA LYS A 827 -19.87 18.58 33.70
C LYS A 827 -19.50 19.96 33.19
N THR A 828 -19.82 21.00 33.95
CA THR A 828 -19.36 22.36 33.64
C THR A 828 -18.18 22.74 34.53
N VAL A 829 -17.13 23.27 33.92
CA VAL A 829 -15.96 23.81 34.61
C VAL A 829 -15.69 25.24 34.13
N THR A 830 -15.05 26.03 34.97
CA THR A 830 -14.52 27.35 34.56
C THR A 830 -13.02 27.20 34.33
N MET A 831 -12.54 27.62 33.17
CA MET A 831 -11.13 27.63 32.81
C MET A 831 -10.63 29.08 32.76
N PRO A 832 -9.88 29.55 33.79
CA PRO A 832 -9.34 30.91 33.80
C PRO A 832 -8.38 31.20 32.64
N ALA A 833 -7.70 30.15 32.16
CA ALA A 833 -6.86 30.16 30.98
C ALA A 833 -7.06 28.86 30.21
N LEU A 834 -6.92 28.92 28.89
CA LEU A 834 -6.90 27.74 28.02
C LEU A 834 -5.64 26.92 28.29
N MET A 835 -5.78 25.59 28.27
CA MET A 835 -4.69 24.64 28.54
C MET A 835 -4.94 23.33 27.80
N ASP A 836 -3.90 22.51 27.70
CA ASP A 836 -4.05 21.13 27.25
C ASP A 836 -4.73 20.32 28.37
N MET A 837 -5.85 19.68 28.07
CA MET A 837 -6.62 18.92 29.07
C MET A 837 -5.82 17.76 29.67
N LYS A 838 -4.79 17.26 28.98
CA LYS A 838 -3.94 16.18 29.50
C LYS A 838 -3.12 16.60 30.73
N ASP A 839 -2.87 17.89 30.89
CA ASP A 839 -2.04 18.43 31.97
C ASP A 839 -2.84 18.65 33.27
N ASP A 840 -4.17 18.52 33.23
CA ASP A 840 -5.07 18.55 34.38
C ASP A 840 -5.57 17.14 34.71
N ALA A 841 -5.25 16.63 35.90
CA ALA A 841 -5.61 15.27 36.30
C ALA A 841 -7.12 14.98 36.31
N THR A 842 -7.97 16.00 36.43
CA THR A 842 -9.43 15.88 36.41
C THR A 842 -10.02 15.87 34.99
N LEU A 843 -9.22 16.27 33.99
CA LEU A 843 -9.61 16.37 32.58
C LEU A 843 -8.83 15.42 31.67
N ALA A 844 -7.70 14.89 32.13
CA ALA A 844 -6.80 14.07 31.32
C ALA A 844 -7.47 12.80 30.77
N ALA A 845 -8.49 12.29 31.46
CA ALA A 845 -9.28 11.14 31.06
C ALA A 845 -10.57 11.49 30.28
N PHE A 846 -10.83 12.77 29.99
CA PHE A 846 -12.03 13.18 29.27
C PHE A 846 -12.03 12.66 27.83
N SER A 847 -13.09 11.97 27.44
CA SER A 847 -13.38 11.62 26.05
C SER A 847 -14.80 12.03 25.69
N GLY A 848 -14.94 12.83 24.64
CA GLY A 848 -16.25 13.28 24.15
C GLY A 848 -16.18 14.64 23.46
N THR A 849 -17.16 15.48 23.74
CA THR A 849 -17.26 16.83 23.16
C THR A 849 -17.22 17.90 24.25
N ALA A 850 -16.28 18.84 24.15
CA ALA A 850 -16.16 19.99 25.05
C ALA A 850 -16.66 21.27 24.35
N PHE A 851 -17.51 22.04 25.03
CA PHE A 851 -18.05 23.31 24.55
C PHE A 851 -17.51 24.46 25.38
N TYR A 852 -16.59 25.24 24.81
CA TYR A 852 -15.95 26.39 25.44
C TYR A 852 -16.71 27.67 25.08
N ARG A 853 -17.16 28.44 26.07
CA ARG A 853 -17.92 29.68 25.87
C ARG A 853 -17.23 30.88 26.49
N ILE A 854 -17.20 31.99 25.75
CA ILE A 854 -16.78 33.30 26.23
C ILE A 854 -17.55 34.41 25.53
N THR A 855 -17.72 35.56 26.18
CA THR A 855 -18.28 36.76 25.57
C THR A 855 -17.17 37.74 25.24
N VAL A 856 -17.15 38.24 24.00
CA VAL A 856 -16.24 39.28 23.52
C VAL A 856 -17.04 40.52 23.11
N ASN A 857 -16.45 41.71 23.24
CA ASN A 857 -17.10 42.96 22.84
C ASN A 857 -16.50 43.48 21.54
N ALA A 858 -17.28 43.51 20.47
CA ALA A 858 -16.85 43.98 19.17
C ALA A 858 -17.16 45.47 19.00
N ASP A 859 -16.20 46.24 18.48
CA ASP A 859 -16.40 47.65 18.15
C ASP A 859 -17.28 47.78 16.91
N LYS A 860 -18.26 48.68 16.94
CA LYS A 860 -19.17 48.96 15.83
C LYS A 860 -18.43 49.38 14.55
N ASP A 861 -17.27 50.04 14.70
CA ASP A 861 -16.50 50.60 13.59
C ASP A 861 -15.35 49.69 13.14
N ALA A 862 -15.15 48.54 13.81
CA ALA A 862 -14.03 47.63 13.55
C ALA A 862 -14.38 46.16 13.90
N LEU A 863 -15.39 45.60 13.23
CA LEU A 863 -15.73 44.18 13.38
C LEU A 863 -14.63 43.28 12.80
N TRP A 864 -14.12 42.36 13.63
CA TRP A 864 -13.19 41.32 13.20
C TRP A 864 -13.81 40.45 12.11
N GLN A 865 -13.00 40.03 11.13
CA GLN A 865 -13.47 39.18 10.04
C GLN A 865 -13.24 37.70 10.33
N TYR A 866 -12.21 37.37 11.11
CA TYR A 866 -11.74 36.03 11.36
C TYR A 866 -11.53 35.74 12.84
N CYS A 867 -11.77 34.48 13.23
CA CYS A 867 -11.38 33.92 14.51
C CYS A 867 -10.37 32.81 14.27
N ASN A 868 -9.18 32.92 14.84
CA ASN A 868 -8.16 31.88 14.85
C ASN A 868 -8.09 31.27 16.24
N LEU A 869 -8.43 29.98 16.37
CA LEU A 869 -8.43 29.29 17.65
C LEU A 869 -7.03 28.93 18.17
N GLY A 870 -5.98 29.14 17.36
CA GLY A 870 -4.62 28.71 17.70
C GLY A 870 -4.53 27.19 17.73
N LYS A 871 -3.86 26.64 18.75
CA LYS A 871 -3.65 25.20 18.89
C LYS A 871 -4.90 24.53 19.46
N VAL A 872 -5.41 23.53 18.72
CA VAL A 872 -6.52 22.66 19.14
C VAL A 872 -6.10 21.22 18.93
N ALA A 873 -6.24 20.39 19.96
CA ALA A 873 -6.07 18.95 19.83
C ALA A 873 -7.44 18.28 19.74
N GLY A 874 -7.83 17.98 18.50
CA GLY A 874 -9.16 17.50 18.14
C GLY A 874 -9.73 18.25 16.93
N LEU A 875 -10.93 17.82 16.52
CA LEU A 875 -11.75 18.56 15.58
C LEU A 875 -12.39 19.74 16.31
N SER A 876 -12.50 20.91 15.66
CA SER A 876 -13.20 22.05 16.22
C SER A 876 -14.35 22.54 15.35
N GLY A 877 -15.32 23.20 15.97
CA GLY A 877 -16.28 24.07 15.29
C GLY A 877 -16.47 25.35 16.10
N LEU A 878 -16.94 26.39 15.42
CA LEU A 878 -17.20 27.70 16.04
C LEU A 878 -18.66 28.08 15.78
N THR A 879 -19.37 28.46 16.82
CA THR A 879 -20.62 29.21 16.68
C THR A 879 -20.47 30.61 17.27
N VAL A 880 -21.09 31.59 16.62
CA VAL A 880 -21.08 33.00 17.03
C VAL A 880 -22.52 33.42 17.19
N ASN A 881 -22.89 33.85 18.41
CA ASN A 881 -24.28 34.20 18.75
C ASN A 881 -25.30 33.10 18.42
N GLY A 882 -24.88 31.82 18.53
CA GLY A 882 -25.70 30.65 18.22
C GLY A 882 -25.78 30.28 16.73
N VAL A 883 -25.08 31.00 15.85
CA VAL A 883 -25.01 30.71 14.41
C VAL A 883 -23.69 30.01 14.07
N ASP A 884 -23.75 28.92 13.29
CA ASP A 884 -22.58 28.11 12.93
C ASP A 884 -21.65 28.86 11.94
N ALA A 885 -20.37 28.97 12.31
CA ALA A 885 -19.30 29.50 11.46
C ALA A 885 -18.51 28.38 10.76
N GLY A 886 -18.87 27.11 11.01
CA GLY A 886 -18.31 25.94 10.37
C GLY A 886 -17.48 25.06 11.30
N ILE A 887 -16.79 24.09 10.70
CA ILE A 887 -16.00 23.06 11.37
C ILE A 887 -14.63 22.98 10.71
N GLN A 888 -13.58 22.84 11.51
CA GLN A 888 -12.22 22.55 11.06
C GLN A 888 -11.75 21.22 11.65
N TRP A 889 -11.45 20.25 10.78
CA TRP A 889 -11.08 18.89 11.16
C TRP A 889 -9.61 18.54 10.86
N TYR A 890 -8.86 19.47 10.25
CA TYR A 890 -7.41 19.46 10.03
C TYR A 890 -6.90 20.90 9.80
N GLY A 891 -5.58 21.09 9.74
CA GLY A 891 -4.95 22.35 9.37
C GLY A 891 -5.18 23.51 10.34
N ARG A 892 -5.25 24.75 9.83
CA ARG A 892 -5.47 25.92 10.71
C ARG A 892 -6.91 25.99 11.17
N ARG A 893 -7.10 26.24 12.48
CA ARG A 893 -8.43 26.39 13.08
C ARG A 893 -8.94 27.83 12.96
N ILE A 894 -9.04 28.31 11.71
CA ILE A 894 -9.45 29.68 11.35
C ILE A 894 -10.87 29.66 10.75
N TYR A 895 -11.70 30.61 11.18
CA TYR A 895 -13.11 30.71 10.80
C TYR A 895 -13.45 32.11 10.31
N ARG A 896 -14.18 32.22 9.19
CA ARG A 896 -14.80 33.48 8.74
C ARG A 896 -16.02 33.74 9.61
N MET A 897 -16.01 34.82 10.39
CA MET A 897 -17.08 35.12 11.34
C MET A 897 -17.62 36.56 11.27
N GLY A 898 -17.01 37.47 10.49
CA GLY A 898 -17.40 38.88 10.50
C GLY A 898 -18.88 39.14 10.20
N HIS A 899 -19.49 38.31 9.34
CA HIS A 899 -20.92 38.37 9.02
C HIS A 899 -21.85 37.87 10.14
N LEU A 900 -21.31 37.28 11.20
CA LEU A 900 -22.03 36.74 12.36
C LEU A 900 -21.91 37.64 13.60
N LEU A 901 -21.00 38.63 13.56
CA LEU A 901 -20.78 39.56 14.67
C LEU A 901 -21.81 40.68 14.67
N GLN A 902 -22.12 41.18 15.87
CA GLN A 902 -22.89 42.40 16.11
C GLN A 902 -22.05 43.39 16.93
N PRO A 903 -22.29 44.71 16.82
CA PRO A 903 -21.68 45.68 17.73
C PRO A 903 -22.01 45.37 19.20
N GLY A 904 -21.00 45.49 20.07
CA GLY A 904 -21.12 45.16 21.49
C GLY A 904 -20.91 43.67 21.79
N PRO A 905 -21.66 43.07 22.73
CA PRO A 905 -21.38 41.72 23.20
C PRO A 905 -21.72 40.65 22.16
N ASN A 906 -20.78 39.73 21.96
CA ASN A 906 -20.92 38.53 21.13
C ASN A 906 -20.49 37.31 21.93
N THR A 907 -21.27 36.23 21.85
CA THR A 907 -20.91 34.95 22.46
C THR A 907 -20.18 34.10 21.42
N LEU A 908 -18.96 33.70 21.74
CA LEU A 908 -18.21 32.69 21.00
C LEU A 908 -18.37 31.35 21.72
N GLU A 909 -18.81 30.32 21.01
CA GLU A 909 -18.81 28.94 21.48
C GLU A 909 -17.93 28.10 20.57
N VAL A 910 -16.87 27.53 21.14
CA VAL A 910 -15.97 26.60 20.46
C VAL A 910 -16.30 25.19 20.89
N ARG A 911 -16.73 24.37 19.94
CA ARG A 911 -16.90 22.93 20.14
C ARG A 911 -15.58 22.23 19.82
N VAL A 912 -15.08 21.37 20.69
CA VAL A 912 -13.91 20.51 20.45
C VAL A 912 -14.28 19.05 20.68
N VAL A 913 -14.01 18.19 19.71
CA VAL A 913 -14.22 16.74 19.78
C VAL A 913 -12.88 16.04 20.00
N THR A 914 -12.73 15.33 21.11
CA THR A 914 -11.47 14.70 21.53
C THR A 914 -11.33 13.26 21.03
N THR A 915 -10.13 12.69 21.12
CA THR A 915 -9.90 11.25 20.91
C THR A 915 -10.37 10.43 22.13
N MET A 916 -10.36 9.10 22.01
CA MET A 916 -10.83 8.21 23.08
C MET A 916 -9.71 7.54 23.86
N GLY A 917 -8.48 7.51 23.34
CA GLY A 917 -7.40 6.68 23.88
C GLY A 917 -7.05 6.97 25.33
N ASN A 918 -7.03 8.25 25.75
CA ASN A 918 -6.77 8.59 27.16
C ASN A 918 -7.82 7.99 28.10
N TYR A 919 -9.11 8.08 27.74
CA TYR A 919 -10.21 7.49 28.51
C TYR A 919 -10.14 5.96 28.51
N LEU A 920 -9.97 5.33 27.35
CA LEU A 920 -9.86 3.86 27.23
C LEU A 920 -8.69 3.31 28.06
N LYS A 921 -7.61 4.06 28.17
CA LYS A 921 -6.47 3.72 29.04
C LYS A 921 -6.87 3.57 30.51
N THR A 922 -7.88 4.31 30.97
CA THR A 922 -8.39 4.26 32.35
C THR A 922 -9.28 3.05 32.64
N LEU A 923 -9.84 2.40 31.61
CA LEU A 923 -10.79 1.29 31.78
C LEU A 923 -10.08 -0.03 32.10
N LYS A 924 -9.57 -0.17 33.33
CA LYS A 924 -8.70 -1.29 33.75
C LYS A 924 -9.37 -2.67 33.67
N ASP A 925 -10.68 -2.73 33.86
CA ASP A 925 -11.44 -3.98 33.79
C ASP A 925 -11.89 -4.34 32.36
N ASN A 926 -11.67 -3.45 31.39
CA ASN A 926 -12.05 -3.68 29.99
C ASN A 926 -10.89 -4.29 29.21
N ARG A 927 -10.95 -5.59 28.92
CA ARG A 927 -9.87 -6.33 28.25
C ARG A 927 -9.55 -5.81 26.85
N VAL A 928 -10.56 -5.38 26.08
CA VAL A 928 -10.34 -4.82 24.73
C VAL A 928 -9.62 -3.47 24.83
N ALA A 929 -10.04 -2.60 25.74
CA ALA A 929 -9.35 -1.33 25.99
C ALA A 929 -7.90 -1.58 26.44
N GLN A 930 -7.69 -2.45 27.44
CA GLN A 930 -6.35 -2.76 27.95
C GLN A 930 -5.41 -3.30 26.86
N LYS A 931 -5.89 -4.24 26.02
CA LYS A 931 -5.11 -4.78 24.90
C LYS A 931 -4.57 -3.68 24.01
N TRP A 932 -5.42 -2.74 23.64
CA TRP A 932 -5.10 -1.74 22.63
C TRP A 932 -4.48 -0.45 23.20
N THR A 933 -4.49 -0.23 24.52
CA THR A 933 -3.94 1.02 25.11
C THR A 933 -2.88 0.84 26.18
N ASN A 934 -2.72 -0.35 26.77
CA ASN A 934 -1.85 -0.56 27.95
C ASN A 934 -0.92 -1.78 27.86
N GLU A 935 -1.18 -2.75 26.99
CA GLU A 935 -0.24 -3.88 26.82
C GLU A 935 1.10 -3.38 26.27
N LYS A 936 2.22 -4.01 26.68
CA LYS A 936 3.58 -3.52 26.41
C LYS A 936 3.88 -3.19 24.93
N ARG A 937 3.30 -3.93 23.98
CA ARG A 937 3.48 -3.71 22.52
C ARG A 937 2.45 -2.74 21.92
N GLN A 938 1.56 -2.21 22.74
CA GLN A 938 0.35 -1.46 22.40
C GLN A 938 0.13 -0.30 23.39
N ASP A 939 1.19 0.10 24.11
CA ASP A 939 1.11 1.13 25.13
C ASP A 939 0.96 2.49 24.44
N GLN A 940 -0.28 2.99 24.42
CA GLN A 940 -0.58 4.26 23.77
C GLN A 940 -0.20 5.42 24.71
N PRO A 941 0.55 6.43 24.22
CA PRO A 941 0.86 7.60 25.01
C PRO A 941 -0.39 8.45 25.22
N ILE A 942 -0.40 9.19 26.34
CA ILE A 942 -1.43 10.19 26.62
C ILE A 942 -1.35 11.28 25.56
N GLN A 943 -2.48 11.54 24.90
CA GLN A 943 -2.60 12.53 23.84
C GLN A 943 -3.03 13.89 24.38
N SER A 944 -2.59 14.94 23.69
CA SER A 944 -3.14 16.29 23.86
C SER A 944 -4.63 16.31 23.50
N MET A 945 -5.42 17.11 24.24
CA MET A 945 -6.87 17.24 24.01
C MET A 945 -7.35 18.66 24.34
N GLY A 946 -8.34 19.13 23.60
CA GLY A 946 -9.04 20.38 23.89
C GLY A 946 -8.47 21.62 23.19
N LEU A 947 -8.95 22.78 23.61
CA LEU A 947 -8.56 24.10 23.10
C LEU A 947 -7.42 24.67 23.96
N MET A 948 -6.22 24.80 23.37
CA MET A 948 -5.02 25.35 24.02
C MET A 948 -4.79 26.82 23.68
N GLY A 949 -5.26 27.29 22.52
CA GLY A 949 -5.10 28.69 22.11
C GLY A 949 -3.70 29.02 21.58
N PRO A 950 -3.31 30.32 21.59
CA PRO A 950 -4.17 31.46 21.93
C PRO A 950 -5.29 31.65 20.89
N VAL A 951 -6.47 32.08 21.35
CA VAL A 951 -7.57 32.49 20.46
C VAL A 951 -7.37 33.95 20.08
N THR A 952 -7.38 34.27 18.79
CA THR A 952 -7.18 35.63 18.27
C THR A 952 -8.27 36.02 17.28
N LEU A 953 -8.68 37.30 17.30
CA LEU A 953 -9.69 37.88 16.42
C LEU A 953 -9.05 38.98 15.57
N TYR A 954 -9.31 39.01 14.28
CA TYR A 954 -8.76 40.02 13.35
C TYR A 954 -9.62 40.29 12.14
#